data_AF-A0A836V5I4-F1
#
_entry.id   AF-A0A836V5I4-F1
#
_cell.length_a   1.000
_cell.length_b   1.000
_cell.length_c   1.000
_cell.angle_alpha   90.00
_cell.angle_beta   90.00
_cell.angle_gamma   90.00
#
_symmetry.space_group_name_H-M   'P 1'
#
loop_
_entity.id
_entity.type
_entity.pdbx_description
1 polymer ?
#
loop_
_entity_poly.entity_id
_entity_poly.type
_entity_poly.pdbx_seq_one_letter_code
_entity_poly.pdbx_strand_id
1 'polypeptide(L)'
;MMFTRYRFQRNAIVIWILLGLVLSAPAIADDTNAPRGAVPQTIFNLDLCTLAYQFYHQSLCLPLDPWYDMMSRVGSDRRNNICRFTHDYSANLGLEHGFYSGPNAARGWRESNLNLDPILTNYKHIDTTSPAFTRDGERFLAVVAPSYVTRNIKTVEGIRYRTKPTSYPYNDVELFRIRETPSGDDHLIVFEGGTGSDGKSDPSWSLMGFVLMHKTQTGYDAHIVFRGSRSGASLAKTVWRAQDAIGAHKGNPDWITDLRGTTQIDLPLISKVGKVTEGFGESLPTMLGTITACCKYLEQKYPAPEHIYVTGHSLGAGLASQFVSSVIQGSYGDVLRNEVRGWDWGKTTLVAFAQPIPGDPSFAANFDKLSPSSQHYWVAGDAVVEATSSTIVGLFIDKGEHCGIQKKLSPVANCNDNVHEVSSTTASPSSQHYWVAGDAVVEATSSTIVGLFIDKGEHCGIQKKLSPVANCNDNVHEVSSTTASPVRDLSSVDAPLSQQLGQENSWAYYSSVLKMLAGQPESYVYPGAPAPRIITEENLKRVLQNYNFGPEFDRWLEQVYARMIVDKSSYIGPKFQSTLDERRNLVIDIAQRMRTASSGDNAADLDGLVKESELIDGNLGLTNEEQWIYCAAILSRLQKTNLTLSELLSKPVIRTCLDSKFDE
;
A
#
# COMPACT_ATOMS: atom_id res chain seq x y z
N MET A 1 -40.01 58.19 -19.15
CA MET A 1 -39.96 56.84 -19.75
C MET A 1 -38.56 56.32 -20.10
N MET A 2 -37.51 57.17 -20.18
CA MET A 2 -36.16 56.72 -20.57
C MET A 2 -35.38 56.02 -19.44
N PHE A 3 -35.65 56.37 -18.17
CA PHE A 3 -34.95 55.78 -17.01
C PHE A 3 -35.36 54.34 -16.65
N THR A 4 -36.55 53.90 -17.05
CA THR A 4 -37.06 52.55 -16.75
C THR A 4 -36.48 51.47 -17.67
N ARG A 5 -36.09 51.82 -18.90
CA ARG A 5 -35.48 50.86 -19.84
C ARG A 5 -34.04 50.46 -19.44
N TYR A 6 -33.29 51.37 -18.83
CA TYR A 6 -31.90 51.12 -18.45
C TYR A 6 -31.77 50.16 -17.26
N ARG A 7 -32.71 50.19 -16.30
CA ARG A 7 -32.74 49.24 -15.18
C ARG A 7 -33.12 47.82 -15.61
N PHE A 8 -33.98 47.67 -16.61
CA PHE A 8 -34.38 46.35 -17.12
C PHE A 8 -33.24 45.65 -17.85
N GLN A 9 -32.47 46.37 -18.68
CA GLN A 9 -31.30 45.78 -19.36
C GLN A 9 -30.20 45.35 -18.39
N ARG A 10 -29.91 46.16 -17.36
CA ARG A 10 -28.89 45.82 -16.37
C ARG A 10 -29.28 44.59 -15.54
N ASN A 11 -30.55 44.47 -15.15
CA ASN A 11 -31.03 43.31 -14.41
C ASN A 11 -31.05 42.05 -15.28
N ALA A 12 -31.42 42.15 -16.55
CA ALA A 12 -31.38 41.02 -17.49
C ALA A 12 -29.95 40.49 -17.70
N ILE A 13 -28.96 41.38 -17.85
CA ILE A 13 -27.55 40.98 -18.01
C ILE A 13 -27.02 40.29 -16.74
N VAL A 14 -27.37 40.80 -15.55
CA VAL A 14 -26.98 40.15 -14.28
C VAL A 14 -27.62 38.77 -14.13
N ILE A 15 -28.89 38.62 -14.50
CA ILE A 15 -29.59 37.32 -14.47
C ILE A 15 -28.97 36.33 -15.47
N TRP A 16 -28.60 36.77 -16.68
CA TRP A 16 -27.92 35.92 -17.67
C TRP A 16 -26.50 35.52 -17.24
N ILE A 17 -25.76 36.41 -16.58
CA ILE A 17 -24.44 36.09 -16.01
C ILE A 17 -24.57 35.10 -14.85
N LEU A 18 -25.58 35.27 -13.99
CA LEU A 18 -25.87 34.33 -12.90
C LEU A 18 -26.33 32.96 -13.42
N LEU A 19 -27.17 32.92 -14.46
CA LEU A 19 -27.56 31.66 -15.12
C LEU A 19 -26.38 30.98 -15.81
N GLY A 20 -25.48 31.75 -16.44
CA GLY A 20 -24.24 31.22 -17.01
C GLY A 20 -23.30 30.63 -15.96
N LEU A 21 -23.20 31.23 -14.78
CA LEU A 21 -22.41 30.74 -13.64
C LEU A 21 -23.02 29.51 -12.94
N VAL A 22 -24.35 29.37 -12.95
CA VAL A 22 -25.05 28.22 -12.35
C VAL A 22 -25.07 27.00 -13.29
N LEU A 23 -25.00 27.22 -14.61
CA LEU A 23 -25.00 26.14 -15.61
C LEU A 23 -23.60 25.59 -15.97
N SER A 24 -22.52 26.19 -15.45
CA SER A 24 -21.14 25.75 -15.66
C SER A 24 -20.50 25.11 -14.43
N ALA A 25 -21.26 24.82 -13.37
CA ALA A 25 -20.77 23.94 -12.32
C ALA A 25 -20.62 22.53 -12.93
N PRO A 26 -19.47 21.85 -12.77
CA PRO A 26 -19.38 20.44 -13.15
C PRO A 26 -20.52 19.71 -12.43
N ALA A 27 -21.38 19.05 -13.21
CA ALA A 27 -22.42 18.22 -12.65
C ALA A 27 -21.74 17.23 -11.70
N ILE A 28 -22.07 17.33 -10.42
CA ILE A 28 -21.66 16.34 -9.44
C ILE A 28 -22.19 15.01 -9.99
N ALA A 29 -21.30 14.01 -10.12
CA ALA A 29 -21.73 12.62 -10.20
C ALA A 29 -22.41 12.31 -8.87
N ASP A 30 -23.68 12.69 -8.79
CA ASP A 30 -24.51 12.44 -7.62
C ASP A 30 -24.88 10.96 -7.69
N ASP A 31 -24.30 10.17 -6.78
CA ASP A 31 -24.60 8.74 -6.63
C ASP A 31 -26.12 8.49 -6.46
N THR A 32 -26.94 9.53 -6.18
CA THR A 32 -28.41 9.44 -6.13
C THR A 32 -29.08 9.12 -7.47
N ASN A 33 -28.40 9.31 -8.61
CA ASN A 33 -28.94 9.05 -9.95
C ASN A 33 -28.27 7.87 -10.67
N ALA A 34 -27.43 7.09 -9.99
CA ALA A 34 -26.85 5.89 -10.57
C ALA A 34 -27.98 4.92 -11.03
N PRO A 35 -27.84 4.24 -12.17
CA PRO A 35 -28.78 3.20 -12.57
C PRO A 35 -28.94 2.19 -11.43
N ARG A 36 -30.16 1.80 -11.08
CA ARG A 36 -30.40 0.79 -10.03
C ARG A 36 -29.56 -0.46 -10.30
N GLY A 37 -28.78 -0.87 -9.30
CA GLY A 37 -27.89 -2.03 -9.37
C GLY A 37 -26.49 -1.76 -9.95
N ALA A 38 -26.15 -0.52 -10.32
CA ALA A 38 -24.78 -0.14 -10.63
C ALA A 38 -23.99 0.10 -9.33
N VAL A 39 -22.71 -0.30 -9.31
CA VAL A 39 -21.81 0.00 -8.20
C VAL A 39 -21.60 1.52 -8.12
N PRO A 40 -21.85 2.18 -6.99
CA PRO A 40 -21.62 3.62 -6.83
C PRO A 40 -20.18 4.00 -7.13
N GLN A 41 -19.99 5.22 -7.65
CA GLN A 41 -18.68 5.69 -8.07
C GLN A 41 -17.68 5.74 -6.90
N THR A 42 -18.20 6.02 -5.70
CA THR A 42 -17.43 6.00 -4.45
C THR A 42 -16.85 4.61 -4.16
N ILE A 43 -17.69 3.56 -4.24
CA ILE A 43 -17.26 2.18 -3.96
C ILE A 43 -16.28 1.73 -5.05
N PHE A 44 -16.58 2.01 -6.32
CA PHE A 44 -15.69 1.69 -7.43
C PHE A 44 -14.29 2.30 -7.27
N ASN A 45 -14.18 3.58 -6.91
CA ASN A 45 -12.86 4.21 -6.67
C ASN A 45 -12.11 3.58 -5.49
N LEU A 46 -12.82 3.14 -4.45
CA LEU A 46 -12.20 2.47 -3.31
C LEU A 46 -11.70 1.06 -3.66
N ASP A 47 -12.44 0.32 -4.50
CA ASP A 47 -11.97 -0.97 -5.01
C ASP A 47 -10.78 -0.84 -5.96
N LEU A 48 -10.68 0.28 -6.68
CA LEU A 48 -9.46 0.62 -7.41
C LEU A 48 -8.27 0.84 -6.47
N CYS A 49 -8.46 1.39 -5.27
CA CYS A 49 -7.41 1.42 -4.26
C CYS A 49 -7.00 0.01 -3.82
N THR A 50 -7.96 -0.91 -3.64
CA THR A 50 -7.68 -2.33 -3.37
C THR A 50 -6.88 -2.97 -4.51
N LEU A 51 -7.21 -2.67 -5.76
CA LEU A 51 -6.45 -3.12 -6.93
C LEU A 51 -5.02 -2.56 -6.93
N ALA A 52 -4.81 -1.32 -6.50
CA ALA A 52 -3.48 -0.73 -6.37
C ALA A 52 -2.62 -1.47 -5.33
N TYR A 53 -3.20 -1.85 -4.19
CA TYR A 53 -2.54 -2.71 -3.20
C TYR A 53 -2.25 -4.10 -3.77
N GLN A 54 -3.22 -4.73 -4.44
CA GLN A 54 -3.00 -6.03 -5.10
C GLN A 54 -1.81 -5.98 -6.06
N PHE A 55 -1.75 -5.00 -6.95
CA PHE A 55 -0.65 -4.87 -7.90
C PHE A 55 0.70 -4.60 -7.24
N TYR A 56 0.73 -3.74 -6.23
CA TYR A 56 1.94 -3.52 -5.45
C TYR A 56 2.44 -4.84 -4.85
N HIS A 57 1.58 -5.56 -4.13
CA HIS A 57 1.93 -6.83 -3.52
C HIS A 57 2.31 -7.91 -4.53
N GLN A 58 1.66 -7.95 -5.69
CA GLN A 58 2.06 -8.85 -6.76
C GLN A 58 3.44 -8.53 -7.32
N SER A 59 3.76 -7.24 -7.41
CA SER A 59 5.01 -6.80 -7.99
C SER A 59 6.21 -7.14 -7.12
N LEU A 60 6.08 -7.38 -5.81
CA LEU A 60 7.22 -7.71 -4.95
C LEU A 60 7.88 -9.03 -5.39
N CYS A 61 9.20 -9.02 -5.61
CA CYS A 61 9.97 -10.22 -6.02
C CYS A 61 10.04 -11.31 -4.93
N LEU A 62 9.62 -10.96 -3.74
CA LEU A 62 9.37 -11.90 -2.68
C LEU A 62 7.99 -11.49 -2.19
N PRO A 63 6.90 -12.22 -2.51
CA PRO A 63 5.58 -11.87 -2.00
C PRO A 63 5.60 -11.77 -0.47
N LEU A 64 6.60 -12.30 0.22
CA LEU A 64 6.76 -12.22 1.67
C LEU A 64 7.55 -10.98 2.18
N ASP A 65 7.89 -10.02 1.30
CA ASP A 65 8.60 -8.75 1.56
C ASP A 65 7.63 -7.60 1.94
N PRO A 66 8.07 -6.54 2.67
CA PRO A 66 9.33 -6.39 3.38
C PRO A 66 9.38 -6.99 4.78
N TRP A 67 10.29 -7.96 4.93
CA TRP A 67 10.54 -8.76 6.13
C TRP A 67 11.68 -8.19 6.99
N TYR A 68 12.18 -6.98 6.66
CA TYR A 68 13.38 -6.40 7.27
C TYR A 68 13.21 -6.12 8.76
N ASP A 69 12.02 -5.72 9.19
CA ASP A 69 11.76 -5.40 10.59
C ASP A 69 11.77 -6.63 11.50
N MET A 70 11.40 -7.81 10.98
CA MET A 70 11.55 -9.07 11.71
C MET A 70 13.02 -9.43 11.95
N MET A 71 13.91 -9.00 11.07
CA MET A 71 15.35 -9.22 11.22
C MET A 71 15.99 -8.29 12.26
N SER A 72 15.21 -7.37 12.80
CA SER A 72 15.66 -6.38 13.77
C SER A 72 15.76 -6.97 15.18
N ARG A 73 16.99 -7.31 15.61
CA ARG A 73 17.25 -7.77 16.98
C ARG A 73 18.12 -6.76 17.73
N VAL A 74 17.79 -6.47 18.99
CA VAL A 74 18.56 -5.53 19.84
C VAL A 74 20.00 -6.02 19.96
N GLY A 75 20.99 -5.19 19.59
CA GLY A 75 22.41 -5.56 19.63
C GLY A 75 22.92 -6.36 18.42
N SER A 76 22.14 -6.47 17.34
CA SER A 76 22.50 -7.16 16.10
C SER A 76 22.40 -6.24 14.89
N ASP A 77 23.32 -6.38 13.94
CA ASP A 77 23.27 -5.70 12.63
C ASP A 77 22.50 -6.49 11.56
N ARG A 78 21.74 -7.54 11.91
CA ARG A 78 20.98 -8.36 10.94
C ARG A 78 20.16 -7.55 9.95
N ARG A 79 19.31 -6.66 10.46
CA ARG A 79 18.49 -5.75 9.64
C ARG A 79 19.34 -4.95 8.67
N ASN A 80 20.42 -4.33 9.17
CA ASN A 80 21.33 -3.53 8.34
C ASN A 80 21.99 -4.39 7.25
N ASN A 81 22.44 -5.59 7.61
CA ASN A 81 23.13 -6.51 6.70
C ASN A 81 22.19 -7.11 5.65
N ILE A 82 20.96 -7.49 6.01
CA ILE A 82 19.99 -8.00 5.03
C ILE A 82 19.57 -6.90 4.05
N CYS A 83 19.35 -5.66 4.52
CA CYS A 83 19.08 -4.54 3.63
C CYS A 83 20.28 -4.29 2.70
N ARG A 84 21.50 -4.21 3.24
CA ARG A 84 22.74 -4.03 2.46
C ARG A 84 22.90 -5.10 1.39
N PHE A 85 22.77 -6.37 1.75
CA PHE A 85 22.92 -7.47 0.80
C PHE A 85 21.78 -7.54 -0.22
N THR A 86 20.58 -7.07 0.14
CA THR A 86 19.48 -6.93 -0.82
C THR A 86 19.74 -5.81 -1.82
N HIS A 87 20.32 -4.68 -1.38
CA HIS A 87 20.82 -3.61 -2.27
C HIS A 87 21.93 -4.11 -3.21
N ASP A 88 22.90 -4.89 -2.70
CA ASP A 88 23.92 -5.53 -3.54
C ASP A 88 23.31 -6.48 -4.58
N TYR A 89 22.33 -7.28 -4.16
CA TYR A 89 21.65 -8.24 -5.01
C TYR A 89 20.85 -7.54 -6.11
N SER A 90 20.07 -6.52 -5.75
CA SER A 90 19.27 -5.74 -6.70
C SER A 90 20.15 -5.05 -7.74
N ALA A 91 21.33 -4.56 -7.35
CA ALA A 91 22.31 -3.96 -8.25
C ALA A 91 22.69 -4.84 -9.43
N ASN A 92 22.72 -6.16 -9.22
CA ASN A 92 23.11 -7.13 -10.22
C ASN A 92 21.91 -7.59 -11.06
N LEU A 93 20.70 -7.67 -10.49
CA LEU A 93 19.48 -8.08 -11.19
C LEU A 93 19.13 -7.16 -12.37
N GLY A 94 19.34 -5.86 -12.19
CA GLY A 94 18.99 -4.82 -13.16
C GLY A 94 19.67 -4.90 -14.52
N LEU A 95 20.85 -5.54 -14.56
CA LEU A 95 21.67 -5.63 -15.75
C LEU A 95 21.18 -6.71 -16.71
N GLU A 96 20.38 -7.67 -16.22
CA GLU A 96 20.01 -8.87 -16.98
C GLU A 96 18.53 -8.88 -17.40
N HIS A 97 17.64 -8.15 -16.72
CA HIS A 97 16.20 -8.32 -16.87
C HIS A 97 15.40 -7.01 -16.75
N GLY A 98 14.81 -6.58 -17.87
CA GLY A 98 14.13 -5.28 -18.01
C GLY A 98 12.79 -5.10 -17.28
N PHE A 99 12.31 -6.05 -16.46
CA PHE A 99 11.06 -5.90 -15.69
C PHE A 99 11.27 -5.64 -14.19
N TYR A 100 12.50 -5.80 -13.71
CA TYR A 100 12.82 -5.46 -12.33
C TYR A 100 12.86 -3.94 -12.15
N SER A 101 12.35 -3.49 -11.01
CA SER A 101 12.51 -2.14 -10.49
C SER A 101 12.71 -2.21 -8.98
N GLY A 102 13.09 -1.11 -8.34
CA GLY A 102 13.30 -1.10 -6.90
C GLY A 102 14.52 -0.30 -6.45
N PRO A 103 15.25 -0.71 -5.38
CA PRO A 103 16.47 -0.05 -4.96
C PRO A 103 17.39 0.10 -6.16
N ASN A 104 17.62 1.36 -6.49
CA ASN A 104 17.83 1.88 -7.83
C ASN A 104 19.17 1.45 -8.46
N ALA A 105 19.95 0.67 -7.73
CA ALA A 105 21.00 -0.15 -8.30
C ALA A 105 20.47 -1.15 -9.35
N ALA A 106 19.22 -1.64 -9.22
CA ALA A 106 18.54 -2.50 -10.21
C ALA A 106 18.28 -1.81 -11.56
N ARG A 107 18.68 -0.54 -11.73
CA ARG A 107 18.56 0.19 -12.99
C ARG A 107 19.88 0.87 -13.37
N GLY A 108 20.97 0.47 -12.71
CA GLY A 108 22.29 1.08 -12.86
C GLY A 108 22.46 2.42 -12.13
N TRP A 109 21.46 2.88 -11.38
CA TRP A 109 21.56 4.09 -10.55
C TRP A 109 22.14 3.70 -9.19
N ARG A 110 23.42 3.30 -9.21
CA ARG A 110 24.15 2.81 -8.04
C ARG A 110 24.11 3.84 -6.91
N GLU A 111 24.10 3.36 -5.67
CA GLU A 111 24.22 4.15 -4.42
C GLU A 111 23.04 5.03 -4.01
N SER A 112 21.95 5.02 -4.76
CA SER A 112 20.71 5.64 -4.29
C SER A 112 20.06 4.85 -3.16
N ASN A 113 19.27 5.52 -2.32
CA ASN A 113 18.36 4.94 -1.33
C ASN A 113 18.94 3.86 -0.41
N LEU A 114 20.27 3.82 -0.22
CA LEU A 114 20.96 2.79 0.60
C LEU A 114 20.57 2.82 2.07
N ASN A 115 20.03 3.94 2.55
CA ASN A 115 19.55 4.07 3.92
C ASN A 115 18.10 3.59 4.07
N LEU A 116 17.36 3.46 2.97
CA LEU A 116 15.97 3.00 2.96
C LEU A 116 15.92 1.49 2.82
N ASP A 117 14.81 0.92 3.29
CA ASP A 117 14.54 -0.50 3.07
C ASP A 117 14.39 -0.76 1.56
N PRO A 118 15.09 -1.78 1.02
CA PRO A 118 15.04 -2.07 -0.41
C PRO A 118 13.67 -2.64 -0.77
N ILE A 119 12.91 -1.95 -1.64
CA ILE A 119 11.67 -2.48 -2.23
C ILE A 119 12.02 -3.05 -3.61
N LEU A 120 12.15 -4.37 -3.74
CA LEU A 120 12.47 -4.99 -5.03
C LEU A 120 11.18 -5.48 -5.70
N THR A 121 10.91 -4.96 -6.90
CA THR A 121 9.71 -5.27 -7.68
C THR A 121 10.04 -5.88 -9.04
N ASN A 122 9.12 -6.67 -9.58
CA ASN A 122 9.10 -7.23 -10.91
C ASN A 122 7.67 -7.05 -11.46
N TYR A 123 7.51 -6.04 -12.31
CA TYR A 123 6.19 -5.67 -12.81
C TYR A 123 5.55 -6.73 -13.73
N LYS A 124 6.31 -7.73 -14.19
CA LYS A 124 5.78 -8.87 -14.96
C LYS A 124 4.76 -9.69 -14.16
N HIS A 125 4.86 -9.67 -12.83
CA HIS A 125 3.98 -10.41 -11.94
C HIS A 125 2.58 -9.80 -11.82
N ILE A 126 2.35 -8.60 -12.35
CA ILE A 126 1.05 -7.97 -12.27
C ILE A 126 0.03 -8.76 -13.11
N ASP A 127 -1.06 -9.14 -12.47
CA ASP A 127 -2.17 -9.92 -13.01
C ASP A 127 -3.48 -9.50 -12.34
N THR A 128 -4.39 -8.89 -13.11
CA THR A 128 -5.70 -8.45 -12.64
C THR A 128 -6.56 -9.58 -12.08
N THR A 129 -6.32 -10.82 -12.52
CA THR A 129 -7.14 -12.00 -12.17
C THR A 129 -6.53 -12.89 -11.08
N SER A 130 -5.29 -12.63 -10.70
CA SER A 130 -4.64 -13.35 -9.61
C SER A 130 -4.80 -12.57 -8.32
N PRO A 131 -5.10 -13.21 -7.17
CA PRO A 131 -4.95 -12.54 -5.89
C PRO A 131 -3.48 -12.23 -5.61
N ALA A 132 -3.24 -11.46 -4.55
CA ALA A 132 -1.94 -11.32 -3.92
C ALA A 132 -1.96 -11.81 -2.49
N PHE A 133 -0.82 -12.33 -2.02
CA PHE A 133 -0.62 -12.52 -0.59
C PHE A 133 0.79 -12.14 -0.21
N THR A 134 0.93 -11.53 0.96
CA THR A 134 2.20 -11.15 1.53
C THR A 134 2.25 -11.40 3.02
N ARG A 135 3.42 -11.22 3.62
CA ARG A 135 3.56 -11.28 5.06
C ARG A 135 3.96 -9.93 5.59
N ASP A 136 3.23 -9.44 6.59
CA ASP A 136 3.41 -8.11 7.12
C ASP A 136 4.52 -8.00 8.21
N GLY A 137 5.05 -9.16 8.60
CA GLY A 137 5.98 -9.37 9.71
C GLY A 137 5.36 -10.31 10.75
N GLU A 138 4.10 -10.14 11.08
CA GLU A 138 3.41 -10.91 12.13
C GLU A 138 2.31 -11.80 11.53
N ARG A 139 1.58 -11.29 10.53
CA ARG A 139 0.46 -11.94 9.87
C ARG A 139 0.67 -12.05 8.37
N PHE A 140 -0.01 -13.00 7.75
CA PHE A 140 -0.18 -13.06 6.30
C PHE A 140 -1.36 -12.18 5.91
N LEU A 141 -1.15 -11.34 4.91
CA LEU A 141 -2.18 -10.55 4.24
C LEU A 141 -2.52 -11.25 2.92
N ALA A 142 -3.80 -11.42 2.60
CA ALA A 142 -4.24 -11.72 1.24
C ALA A 142 -5.21 -10.65 0.74
N VAL A 143 -5.04 -10.27 -0.53
CA VAL A 143 -5.83 -9.22 -1.19
C VAL A 143 -6.24 -9.62 -2.60
N VAL A 144 -7.47 -9.29 -2.98
CA VAL A 144 -7.99 -9.47 -4.34
C VAL A 144 -9.04 -8.41 -4.62
N ALA A 145 -8.87 -7.62 -5.68
CA ALA A 145 -9.85 -6.65 -6.11
C ALA A 145 -11.10 -7.36 -6.66
N PRO A 146 -12.30 -6.79 -6.42
CA PRO A 146 -13.55 -7.35 -6.91
C PRO A 146 -13.57 -7.61 -8.42
N SER A 147 -14.28 -8.66 -8.82
CA SER A 147 -14.25 -9.14 -10.21
C SER A 147 -14.88 -8.13 -11.19
N TYR A 148 -15.83 -7.30 -10.74
CA TYR A 148 -16.44 -6.28 -11.59
C TYR A 148 -15.46 -5.17 -11.97
N VAL A 149 -14.40 -4.95 -11.17
CA VAL A 149 -13.30 -4.03 -11.50
C VAL A 149 -12.35 -4.71 -12.49
N THR A 150 -11.95 -5.95 -12.22
CA THR A 150 -10.81 -6.57 -12.89
C THR A 150 -11.17 -7.25 -14.22
N ARG A 151 -12.41 -7.75 -14.38
CA ARG A 151 -12.82 -8.55 -15.55
C ARG A 151 -12.82 -7.79 -16.88
N ASN A 152 -12.99 -6.47 -16.83
CA ASN A 152 -13.04 -5.62 -18.02
C ASN A 152 -11.67 -5.09 -18.42
N ILE A 153 -10.63 -5.30 -17.60
CA ILE A 153 -9.27 -4.85 -17.89
C ILE A 153 -8.63 -5.78 -18.91
N LYS A 154 -8.55 -5.27 -20.14
CA LYS A 154 -7.95 -5.97 -21.27
C LYS A 154 -6.44 -5.82 -21.28
N THR A 155 -5.98 -4.58 -21.21
CA THR A 155 -4.57 -4.25 -21.41
C THR A 155 -3.98 -3.73 -20.10
N VAL A 156 -2.84 -4.31 -19.71
CA VAL A 156 -2.01 -3.83 -18.60
C VAL A 156 -0.62 -3.52 -19.14
N GLU A 157 -0.24 -2.26 -19.06
CA GLU A 157 1.09 -1.76 -19.41
C GLU A 157 1.67 -1.03 -18.19
N GLY A 158 2.96 -0.66 -18.26
CA GLY A 158 3.60 0.13 -17.23
C GLY A 158 4.49 1.22 -17.80
N ILE A 159 4.65 2.29 -17.04
CA ILE A 159 5.54 3.40 -17.35
C ILE A 159 6.49 3.64 -16.19
N ARG A 160 7.78 3.80 -16.52
CA ARG A 160 8.85 4.15 -15.58
C ARG A 160 9.88 5.06 -16.26
N TYR A 161 10.69 5.78 -15.49
CA TYR A 161 11.76 6.62 -16.06
C TYR A 161 12.82 5.78 -16.76
N ARG A 162 13.57 6.29 -17.75
CA ARG A 162 14.73 5.57 -18.30
C ARG A 162 16.00 5.87 -17.51
N THR A 163 16.22 7.14 -17.18
CA THR A 163 17.35 7.61 -16.38
C THR A 163 16.88 8.13 -15.04
N LYS A 164 17.81 8.28 -14.09
CA LYS A 164 17.49 8.80 -12.76
C LYS A 164 16.92 10.21 -12.93
N PRO A 165 15.64 10.47 -12.56
CA PRO A 165 15.06 11.76 -12.78
C PRO A 165 15.71 12.79 -11.86
N THR A 166 16.09 13.93 -12.42
CA THR A 166 16.58 15.11 -11.68
C THR A 166 15.46 16.15 -11.45
N SER A 167 14.27 15.92 -12.01
CA SER A 167 13.06 16.75 -11.97
C SER A 167 11.83 15.92 -12.43
N TYR A 168 10.88 16.48 -13.21
CA TYR A 168 9.69 15.78 -13.76
C TYR A 168 9.77 15.49 -15.27
N PRO A 169 10.79 14.75 -15.77
CA PRO A 169 10.95 14.59 -17.21
C PRO A 169 9.97 13.54 -17.77
N TYR A 170 8.74 13.94 -18.11
CA TYR A 170 7.77 13.03 -18.74
C TYR A 170 8.26 12.44 -20.08
N ASN A 171 9.25 13.08 -20.73
CA ASN A 171 9.87 12.60 -21.96
C ASN A 171 10.96 11.53 -21.72
N ASP A 172 11.47 11.39 -20.51
CA ASP A 172 12.51 10.41 -20.17
C ASP A 172 11.90 9.16 -19.53
N VAL A 173 10.90 8.60 -20.18
CA VAL A 173 10.21 7.40 -19.71
C VAL A 173 10.20 6.31 -20.76
N GLU A 174 9.96 5.09 -20.31
CA GLU A 174 9.69 3.94 -21.16
C GLU A 174 8.35 3.31 -20.81
N LEU A 175 7.61 2.96 -21.85
CA LEU A 175 6.42 2.13 -21.79
C LEU A 175 6.85 0.67 -21.98
N PHE A 176 6.36 -0.22 -21.13
CA PHE A 176 6.56 -1.65 -21.27
C PHE A 176 5.23 -2.39 -21.13
N ARG A 177 5.08 -3.47 -21.91
CA ARG A 177 3.88 -4.32 -21.85
C ARG A 177 4.00 -5.31 -20.71
N ILE A 178 2.95 -5.44 -19.91
CA ILE A 178 2.91 -6.39 -18.81
C ILE A 178 2.02 -7.56 -19.19
N ARG A 179 0.76 -7.30 -19.52
CA ARG A 179 -0.23 -8.34 -19.79
C ARG A 179 -1.32 -7.85 -20.72
N GLU A 180 -1.84 -8.77 -21.52
CA GLU A 180 -3.05 -8.56 -22.31
C GLU A 180 -3.96 -9.78 -22.08
N THR A 181 -5.22 -9.54 -21.74
CA THR A 181 -6.23 -10.58 -21.56
C THR A 181 -7.09 -10.69 -22.83
N PRO A 182 -7.73 -11.86 -23.09
CA PRO A 182 -8.49 -12.05 -24.33
C PRO A 182 -9.77 -11.20 -24.45
N SER A 183 -10.25 -10.63 -23.34
CA SER A 183 -11.55 -9.97 -23.23
C SER A 183 -11.46 -8.73 -22.36
N GLY A 184 -12.46 -7.85 -22.49
CA GLY A 184 -12.50 -6.57 -21.79
C GLY A 184 -12.26 -5.41 -22.76
N ASP A 185 -12.55 -4.20 -22.29
CA ASP A 185 -12.42 -2.97 -23.06
C ASP A 185 -11.55 -1.92 -22.36
N ASP A 186 -11.20 -2.17 -21.10
CA ASP A 186 -10.46 -1.21 -20.28
C ASP A 186 -8.94 -1.35 -20.49
N HIS A 187 -8.23 -0.24 -20.31
CA HIS A 187 -6.79 -0.16 -20.45
C HIS A 187 -6.18 0.51 -19.23
N LEU A 188 -5.34 -0.25 -18.53
CA LEU A 188 -4.65 0.16 -17.32
C LEU A 188 -3.15 0.33 -17.59
N ILE A 189 -2.58 1.42 -17.08
CA ILE A 189 -1.15 1.69 -17.13
C ILE A 189 -0.65 1.98 -15.72
N VAL A 190 0.17 1.09 -15.17
CA VAL A 190 0.81 1.31 -13.86
C VAL A 190 1.94 2.34 -14.00
N PHE A 191 2.12 3.18 -12.98
CA PHE A 191 3.20 4.15 -12.96
C PHE A 191 4.10 3.97 -11.73
N GLU A 192 5.39 4.20 -11.96
CA GLU A 192 6.42 4.21 -10.94
C GLU A 192 6.58 5.60 -10.30
N GLY A 193 6.95 5.62 -9.03
CA GLY A 193 7.26 6.81 -8.26
C GLY A 193 8.21 6.51 -7.10
N GLY A 194 8.71 7.57 -6.49
CA GLY A 194 9.64 7.53 -5.36
C GLY A 194 8.97 7.92 -4.04
N THR A 195 9.27 7.18 -2.97
CA THR A 195 8.88 7.49 -1.58
C THR A 195 10.11 7.51 -0.67
N GLY A 196 9.99 8.17 0.49
CA GLY A 196 11.01 8.20 1.53
C GLY A 196 12.14 9.22 1.31
N SER A 197 11.97 10.15 0.36
CA SER A 197 12.87 11.29 0.18
C SER A 197 12.55 12.41 1.16
N ASP A 198 13.57 13.20 1.46
CA ASP A 198 13.51 14.43 2.24
C ASP A 198 14.05 15.65 1.48
N GLY A 199 14.06 15.57 0.15
CA GLY A 199 14.66 16.57 -0.72
C GLY A 199 16.20 16.54 -0.74
N LYS A 200 16.86 15.79 0.15
CA LYS A 200 18.33 15.64 0.22
C LYS A 200 18.81 14.23 -0.04
N SER A 201 17.97 13.23 0.23
CA SER A 201 18.23 11.82 0.03
C SER A 201 17.42 11.27 -1.15
N ASP A 202 18.01 10.29 -1.83
CA ASP A 202 17.35 9.62 -2.94
C ASP A 202 16.16 8.78 -2.45
N PRO A 203 14.97 8.90 -3.09
CA PRO A 203 13.82 8.08 -2.75
C PRO A 203 14.02 6.61 -3.15
N SER A 204 13.23 5.74 -2.54
CA SER A 204 13.03 4.36 -2.99
C SER A 204 11.93 4.29 -4.04
N TRP A 205 12.16 3.55 -5.12
CA TRP A 205 11.28 3.54 -6.29
C TRP A 205 10.44 2.28 -6.33
N SER A 206 9.13 2.43 -6.51
CA SER A 206 8.20 1.31 -6.60
C SER A 206 6.96 1.67 -7.42
N LEU A 207 6.07 0.70 -7.62
CA LEU A 207 4.74 0.96 -8.18
C LEU A 207 4.00 1.89 -7.21
N MET A 208 3.60 3.07 -7.68
CA MET A 208 2.89 4.06 -6.87
C MET A 208 1.42 4.21 -7.23
N GLY A 209 0.98 3.59 -8.32
CA GLY A 209 -0.40 3.68 -8.75
C GLY A 209 -0.60 3.27 -10.20
N PHE A 210 -1.74 3.66 -10.76
CA PHE A 210 -2.06 3.45 -12.17
C PHE A 210 -3.03 4.49 -12.73
N VAL A 211 -3.08 4.58 -14.05
CA VAL A 211 -4.13 5.28 -14.81
C VAL A 211 -4.97 4.23 -15.54
N LEU A 212 -6.28 4.25 -15.32
CA LEU A 212 -7.25 3.35 -15.96
C LEU A 212 -8.17 4.15 -16.88
N MET A 213 -8.23 3.78 -18.16
CA MET A 213 -9.33 4.15 -19.05
C MET A 213 -10.42 3.09 -18.94
N HIS A 214 -11.51 3.44 -18.25
CA HIS A 214 -12.65 2.57 -17.99
C HIS A 214 -13.76 2.83 -19.00
N LYS A 215 -14.25 1.79 -19.68
CA LYS A 215 -15.31 1.89 -20.68
C LYS A 215 -16.66 2.17 -20.02
N THR A 216 -17.28 3.29 -20.40
CA THR A 216 -18.66 3.63 -20.01
C THR A 216 -19.65 3.31 -21.12
N GLN A 217 -20.95 3.52 -20.87
CA GLN A 217 -22.00 3.34 -21.90
C GLN A 217 -21.80 4.28 -23.10
N THR A 218 -21.30 5.49 -22.87
CA THR A 218 -21.23 6.56 -23.87
C THR A 218 -19.80 6.91 -24.29
N GLY A 219 -18.80 6.52 -23.51
CA GLY A 219 -17.42 6.94 -23.73
C GLY A 219 -16.45 6.14 -22.87
N TYR A 220 -15.56 6.87 -22.19
CA TYR A 220 -14.60 6.35 -21.23
C TYR A 220 -14.44 7.34 -20.08
N ASP A 221 -14.24 6.83 -18.87
CA ASP A 221 -13.76 7.60 -17.73
C ASP A 221 -12.27 7.32 -17.51
N ALA A 222 -11.55 8.32 -17.02
CA ALA A 222 -10.16 8.18 -16.60
C ALA A 222 -10.08 8.13 -15.07
N HIS A 223 -9.45 7.10 -14.52
CA HIS A 223 -9.13 7.00 -13.09
C HIS A 223 -7.63 7.07 -12.88
N ILE A 224 -7.16 8.05 -12.13
CA ILE A 224 -5.77 8.18 -11.68
C ILE A 224 -5.75 7.75 -10.21
N VAL A 225 -5.14 6.59 -9.95
CA VAL A 225 -5.21 5.92 -8.66
C VAL A 225 -3.82 5.90 -8.04
N PHE A 226 -3.70 6.41 -6.82
CA PHE A 226 -2.47 6.35 -6.03
C PHE A 226 -2.58 5.24 -4.97
N ARG A 227 -1.54 4.41 -4.83
CA ARG A 227 -1.51 3.41 -3.77
C ARG A 227 -1.18 4.05 -2.43
N GLY A 228 -1.73 3.48 -1.36
CA GLY A 228 -1.35 3.82 -0.01
C GLY A 228 -0.10 3.09 0.47
N SER A 229 0.35 3.51 1.65
CA SER A 229 1.39 2.86 2.43
C SER A 229 0.91 1.49 2.91
N ARG A 230 1.85 0.56 3.11
CA ARG A 230 1.55 -0.69 3.80
C ARG A 230 1.58 -0.42 5.31
N SER A 231 0.43 -0.50 5.98
CA SER A 231 0.34 -0.68 7.43
C SER A 231 0.82 -2.09 7.77
N GLY A 232 1.97 -2.21 8.44
CA GLY A 232 2.41 -3.46 9.05
C GLY A 232 2.14 -3.42 10.55
N ALA A 233 1.85 -4.56 11.17
CA ALA A 233 1.71 -4.67 12.64
C ALA A 233 2.97 -4.16 13.40
N SER A 234 4.11 -4.07 12.73
CA SER A 234 5.36 -3.52 13.26
C SER A 234 5.44 -1.99 13.27
N LEU A 235 4.41 -1.22 12.90
CA LEU A 235 4.44 0.25 12.94
C LEU A 235 4.85 0.73 14.35
N ALA A 236 4.35 0.09 15.40
CA ALA A 236 4.73 0.38 16.79
C ALA A 236 6.16 -0.11 17.17
N LYS A 237 6.80 -1.00 16.41
CA LYS A 237 8.22 -1.40 16.60
C LYS A 237 9.16 -0.50 15.78
N THR A 238 8.68 0.05 14.66
CA THR A 238 9.49 0.81 13.70
C THR A 238 9.37 2.32 13.89
N VAL A 239 8.23 2.87 14.32
CA VAL A 239 8.08 4.31 14.63
C VAL A 239 9.07 4.76 15.71
N TRP A 240 9.35 3.90 16.71
CA TRP A 240 10.38 4.17 17.73
C TRP A 240 11.81 4.22 17.18
N ARG A 241 12.07 3.64 16.01
CA ARG A 241 13.38 3.67 15.35
C ARG A 241 13.44 4.67 14.18
N ALA A 242 12.29 5.01 13.61
CA ALA A 242 12.11 5.98 12.55
C ALA A 242 12.05 7.42 13.09
N GLN A 243 11.61 7.63 14.35
CA GLN A 243 11.65 8.92 15.02
C GLN A 243 13.02 9.17 15.67
N ASP A 244 13.77 10.11 15.11
CA ASP A 244 14.72 11.08 15.70
C ASP A 244 15.70 10.71 16.85
N ALA A 245 15.77 9.47 17.33
CA ALA A 245 16.82 9.05 18.26
C ALA A 245 18.17 8.78 17.56
N ILE A 246 18.16 8.62 16.23
CA ILE A 246 19.33 8.33 15.41
C ILE A 246 19.15 9.11 14.11
N GLY A 247 19.82 10.25 13.95
CA GLY A 247 19.72 11.14 12.78
C GLY A 247 20.21 10.56 11.45
N ALA A 248 19.73 9.38 11.06
CA ALA A 248 20.03 8.68 9.83
C ALA A 248 18.70 8.13 9.29
N HIS A 249 18.13 8.83 8.31
CA HIS A 249 16.89 8.51 7.59
C HIS A 249 16.82 7.04 7.13
N LYS A 250 16.33 6.14 8.00
CA LYS A 250 16.37 4.69 7.82
C LYS A 250 15.01 4.08 8.07
N GLY A 251 14.65 3.10 7.24
CA GLY A 251 13.41 2.33 7.38
C GLY A 251 12.59 2.28 6.11
N ASN A 252 11.32 1.91 6.26
CA ASN A 252 10.40 1.80 5.15
C ASN A 252 10.17 3.17 4.49
N PRO A 253 10.33 3.28 3.16
CA PRO A 253 10.23 4.56 2.46
C PRO A 253 8.81 5.16 2.47
N ASP A 254 7.76 4.33 2.46
CA ASP A 254 6.38 4.80 2.54
C ASP A 254 6.11 5.41 3.93
N TRP A 255 6.59 4.77 5.00
CA TRP A 255 6.46 5.31 6.35
C TRP A 255 7.25 6.59 6.59
N ILE A 256 8.45 6.71 6.00
CA ILE A 256 9.20 7.96 6.09
C ILE A 256 8.43 9.10 5.42
N THR A 257 7.72 8.80 4.33
CA THR A 257 6.83 9.76 3.66
C THR A 257 5.66 10.16 4.57
N ASP A 258 5.00 9.18 5.19
CA ASP A 258 3.89 9.41 6.13
C ASP A 258 4.33 10.20 7.38
N LEU A 259 5.47 9.83 7.97
CA LEU A 259 6.00 10.43 9.21
C LEU A 259 6.52 11.85 8.99
N ARG A 260 6.83 12.25 7.76
CA ARG A 260 7.11 13.64 7.40
C ARG A 260 5.84 14.47 7.19
N GLY A 261 4.69 13.95 7.65
CA GLY A 261 3.42 14.65 7.80
C GLY A 261 3.49 15.91 8.68
N THR A 262 4.54 16.03 9.50
CA THR A 262 4.65 17.04 10.55
C THR A 262 5.21 18.39 10.07
N THR A 263 5.83 18.41 8.89
CA THR A 263 6.48 19.59 8.32
C THR A 263 5.72 20.04 7.07
N GLN A 264 5.60 21.35 6.87
CA GLN A 264 4.98 21.95 5.69
C GLN A 264 5.97 22.84 4.94
N ILE A 265 6.01 22.71 3.62
CA ILE A 265 6.96 23.40 2.73
C ILE A 265 6.23 24.23 1.66
N ASP A 266 6.88 25.29 1.22
CA ASP A 266 6.46 26.05 0.05
C ASP A 266 6.88 25.30 -1.23
N LEU A 267 5.91 24.80 -1.99
CA LEU A 267 6.19 24.08 -3.23
C LEU A 267 5.24 24.54 -4.35
N PRO A 268 5.57 25.63 -5.07
CA PRO A 268 4.73 26.23 -6.12
C PRO A 268 4.31 25.28 -7.26
N LEU A 269 5.06 24.19 -7.44
CA LEU A 269 4.70 23.11 -8.35
C LEU A 269 3.35 22.50 -7.98
N ILE A 270 3.11 22.25 -6.70
CA ILE A 270 1.93 21.60 -6.15
C ILE A 270 0.87 22.63 -5.76
N SER A 271 1.27 23.73 -5.13
CA SER A 271 0.36 24.82 -4.81
C SER A 271 1.08 26.16 -4.82
N LYS A 272 0.49 27.14 -5.52
CA LYS A 272 0.89 28.55 -5.46
C LYS A 272 0.29 29.27 -4.24
N VAL A 273 -0.58 28.62 -3.47
CA VAL A 273 -1.29 29.18 -2.30
C VAL A 273 -1.18 28.22 -1.12
N GLY A 274 -0.64 28.73 0.00
CA GLY A 274 -0.37 27.91 1.19
C GLY A 274 0.77 26.92 0.99
N LYS A 275 1.09 26.21 2.07
CA LYS A 275 2.13 25.19 2.13
C LYS A 275 1.55 23.79 2.02
N VAL A 276 2.38 22.88 1.54
CA VAL A 276 2.04 21.46 1.38
C VAL A 276 2.82 20.62 2.38
N THR A 277 2.26 19.51 2.83
CA THR A 277 2.93 18.55 3.69
C THR A 277 4.20 18.02 3.00
N GLU A 278 5.35 18.08 3.70
CA GLU A 278 6.69 17.84 3.14
C GLU A 278 6.84 16.44 2.55
N GLY A 279 6.44 15.38 3.27
CA GLY A 279 6.61 14.01 2.79
C GLY A 279 5.95 13.76 1.43
N PHE A 280 4.67 14.13 1.29
CA PHE A 280 3.95 14.06 0.02
C PHE A 280 4.52 15.04 -1.00
N GLY A 281 4.94 16.22 -0.54
CA GLY A 281 5.52 17.30 -1.33
C GLY A 281 6.82 16.91 -2.00
N GLU A 282 7.64 16.07 -1.38
CA GLU A 282 8.88 15.52 -1.95
C GLU A 282 8.63 14.26 -2.81
N SER A 283 7.58 13.49 -2.49
CA SER A 283 7.27 12.24 -3.18
C SER A 283 6.49 12.44 -4.48
N LEU A 284 5.38 13.20 -4.46
CA LEU A 284 4.51 13.42 -5.62
C LEU A 284 5.27 13.90 -6.87
N PRO A 285 6.13 14.93 -6.78
CA PRO A 285 7.18 15.23 -7.75
C PRO A 285 7.63 14.05 -8.60
N THR A 286 8.21 13.04 -7.97
CA THR A 286 8.82 11.90 -8.65
C THR A 286 7.83 11.14 -9.57
N MET A 287 6.53 11.26 -9.34
CA MET A 287 5.46 10.54 -10.05
C MET A 287 4.88 11.35 -11.22
N LEU A 288 5.06 12.68 -11.23
CA LEU A 288 4.40 13.55 -12.20
C LEU A 288 4.80 13.24 -13.64
N GLY A 289 6.07 12.89 -13.88
CA GLY A 289 6.57 12.54 -15.22
C GLY A 289 5.93 11.26 -15.77
N THR A 290 5.89 10.20 -14.96
CA THR A 290 5.29 8.92 -15.34
C THR A 290 3.77 9.02 -15.50
N ILE A 291 3.08 9.77 -14.64
CA ILE A 291 1.63 10.05 -14.76
C ILE A 291 1.34 10.82 -16.05
N THR A 292 2.08 11.89 -16.34
CA THR A 292 1.91 12.69 -17.56
C THR A 292 2.04 11.81 -18.80
N ALA A 293 3.04 10.92 -18.81
CA ALA A 293 3.24 10.01 -19.92
C ALA A 293 2.13 8.96 -20.06
N CYS A 294 1.57 8.45 -18.95
CA CYS A 294 0.40 7.57 -18.98
C CYS A 294 -0.77 8.27 -19.68
N CYS A 295 -1.13 9.46 -19.21
CA CYS A 295 -2.26 10.23 -19.74
C CYS A 295 -2.04 10.61 -21.21
N LYS A 296 -0.84 11.07 -21.58
CA LYS A 296 -0.48 11.42 -22.97
C LYS A 296 -0.59 10.24 -23.93
N TYR A 297 -0.18 9.05 -23.49
CA TYR A 297 -0.29 7.85 -24.30
C TYR A 297 -1.74 7.38 -24.44
N LEU A 298 -2.55 7.48 -23.38
CA LEU A 298 -3.98 7.13 -23.42
C LEU A 298 -4.78 8.12 -24.28
N GLU A 299 -4.46 9.41 -24.23
CA GLU A 299 -5.04 10.45 -25.10
C GLU A 299 -4.89 10.13 -26.60
N GLN A 300 -3.80 9.49 -27.01
CA GLN A 300 -3.57 9.11 -28.41
C GLN A 300 -4.44 7.92 -28.87
N LYS A 301 -5.04 7.18 -27.92
CA LYS A 301 -5.75 5.92 -28.17
C LYS A 301 -7.24 6.02 -27.93
N TYR A 302 -7.66 6.88 -27.02
CA TYR A 302 -9.04 6.98 -26.55
C TYR A 302 -9.57 8.39 -26.79
N PRO A 303 -10.90 8.55 -26.95
CA PRO A 303 -11.50 9.87 -26.90
C PRO A 303 -11.20 10.54 -25.54
N ALA A 304 -11.38 11.87 -25.50
CA ALA A 304 -11.32 12.61 -24.24
C ALA A 304 -12.23 11.94 -23.19
N PRO A 305 -11.76 11.76 -21.95
CA PRO A 305 -12.56 11.13 -20.92
C PRO A 305 -13.78 11.99 -20.58
N GLU A 306 -14.90 11.34 -20.26
CA GLU A 306 -16.13 11.99 -19.82
C GLU A 306 -15.90 12.63 -18.44
N HIS A 307 -15.25 11.88 -17.54
CA HIS A 307 -14.80 12.31 -16.23
C HIS A 307 -13.35 11.91 -15.95
N ILE A 308 -12.68 12.70 -15.11
CA ILE A 308 -11.34 12.39 -14.60
C ILE A 308 -11.45 12.25 -13.08
N TYR A 309 -11.36 11.03 -12.59
CA TYR A 309 -11.34 10.72 -11.17
C TYR A 309 -9.90 10.59 -10.70
N VAL A 310 -9.59 11.20 -9.57
CA VAL A 310 -8.32 11.00 -8.86
C VAL A 310 -8.64 10.42 -7.50
N THR A 311 -8.01 9.31 -7.14
CA THR A 311 -8.33 8.60 -5.89
C THR A 311 -7.11 7.96 -5.25
N GLY A 312 -7.24 7.65 -3.97
CA GLY A 312 -6.23 6.98 -3.18
C GLY A 312 -6.72 6.71 -1.77
N HIS A 313 -6.02 5.81 -1.08
CA HIS A 313 -6.25 5.44 0.32
C HIS A 313 -5.00 5.77 1.15
N SER A 314 -5.16 6.24 2.39
CA SER A 314 -4.04 6.51 3.31
C SER A 314 -3.00 7.48 2.68
N LEU A 315 -1.71 7.14 2.66
CA LEU A 315 -0.66 7.87 1.91
C LEU A 315 -1.09 8.22 0.48
N GLY A 316 -1.76 7.30 -0.21
CA GLY A 316 -2.22 7.49 -1.59
C GLY A 316 -3.29 8.57 -1.69
N ALA A 317 -4.13 8.73 -0.66
CA ALA A 317 -5.09 9.82 -0.58
C ALA A 317 -4.39 11.18 -0.41
N GLY A 318 -3.33 11.24 0.41
CA GLY A 318 -2.49 12.43 0.55
C GLY A 318 -1.84 12.86 -0.79
N LEU A 319 -1.25 11.90 -1.50
CA LEU A 319 -0.68 12.11 -2.84
C LEU A 319 -1.74 12.51 -3.87
N ALA A 320 -2.91 11.87 -3.87
CA ALA A 320 -4.03 12.20 -4.76
C ALA A 320 -4.49 13.65 -4.58
N SER A 321 -4.58 14.13 -3.34
CA SER A 321 -4.98 15.50 -3.05
C SER A 321 -3.95 16.52 -3.48
N GLN A 322 -2.66 16.25 -3.22
CA GLN A 322 -1.60 17.10 -3.74
C GLN A 322 -1.52 17.05 -5.28
N PHE A 323 -1.83 15.92 -5.92
CA PHE A 323 -1.92 15.84 -7.38
C PHE A 323 -3.04 16.74 -7.91
N VAL A 324 -4.25 16.63 -7.37
CA VAL A 324 -5.36 17.51 -7.79
C VAL A 324 -5.01 18.99 -7.54
N SER A 325 -4.37 19.30 -6.41
CA SER A 325 -3.84 20.64 -6.15
C SER A 325 -2.87 21.10 -7.23
N SER A 326 -1.92 20.24 -7.61
CA SER A 326 -0.90 20.55 -8.62
C SER A 326 -1.54 20.88 -9.98
N VAL A 327 -2.69 20.27 -10.29
CA VAL A 327 -3.48 20.53 -11.51
C VAL A 327 -4.25 21.86 -11.44
N ILE A 328 -4.90 22.17 -10.32
CA ILE A 328 -5.84 23.31 -10.23
C ILE A 328 -5.24 24.60 -9.65
N GLN A 329 -4.22 24.50 -8.80
CA GLN A 329 -3.59 25.65 -8.13
C GLN A 329 -2.05 25.63 -8.13
N GLY A 330 -1.42 24.57 -8.65
CA GLY A 330 0.03 24.49 -8.84
C GLY A 330 0.53 25.05 -10.18
N SER A 331 1.85 25.08 -10.37
CA SER A 331 2.45 25.35 -11.70
C SER A 331 2.51 24.11 -12.60
N TYR A 332 2.41 22.90 -12.03
CA TYR A 332 2.37 21.67 -12.82
C TYR A 332 1.16 21.59 -13.75
N GLY A 333 -0.01 22.07 -13.33
CA GLY A 333 -1.22 22.03 -14.14
C GLY A 333 -1.07 22.71 -15.51
N ASP A 334 -0.25 23.76 -15.60
CA ASP A 334 0.04 24.44 -16.87
C ASP A 334 0.87 23.55 -17.80
N VAL A 335 1.81 22.78 -17.25
CA VAL A 335 2.57 21.77 -17.99
C VAL A 335 1.65 20.64 -18.46
N LEU A 336 0.85 20.08 -17.55
CA LEU A 336 -0.04 18.97 -17.84
C LEU A 336 -1.05 19.32 -18.96
N ARG A 337 -1.68 20.49 -18.90
CA ARG A 337 -2.61 20.97 -19.94
C ARG A 337 -1.95 21.18 -21.30
N ASN A 338 -0.64 21.49 -21.33
CA ASN A 338 0.10 21.63 -22.58
C ASN A 338 0.50 20.28 -23.18
N GLU A 339 0.71 19.27 -22.34
CA GLU A 339 1.17 17.94 -22.75
C GLU A 339 0.07 16.95 -23.03
N VAL A 340 -1.08 17.10 -22.36
CA VAL A 340 -2.29 16.28 -22.50
C VAL A 340 -3.46 17.24 -22.74
N ARG A 341 -3.58 17.70 -23.99
CA ARG A 341 -4.44 18.84 -24.39
C ARG A 341 -5.90 18.47 -24.63
N GLY A 342 -6.14 17.22 -25.01
CA GLY A 342 -7.45 16.65 -25.28
C GLY A 342 -8.23 16.30 -24.03
N TRP A 343 -7.60 16.24 -22.85
CA TRP A 343 -8.28 15.99 -21.58
C TRP A 343 -8.74 17.30 -20.94
N ASP A 344 -10.00 17.35 -20.51
CA ASP A 344 -10.55 18.49 -19.78
C ASP A 344 -10.23 18.38 -18.27
N TRP A 345 -9.03 18.82 -17.91
CA TRP A 345 -8.54 18.83 -16.53
C TRP A 345 -9.39 19.67 -15.57
N GLY A 346 -10.28 20.54 -16.08
CA GLY A 346 -11.25 21.26 -15.26
C GLY A 346 -12.34 20.38 -14.65
N LYS A 347 -12.53 19.15 -15.19
CA LYS A 347 -13.48 18.14 -14.69
C LYS A 347 -12.86 17.15 -13.69
N THR A 348 -11.64 17.41 -13.23
CA THR A 348 -10.96 16.54 -12.28
C THR A 348 -11.71 16.51 -10.94
N THR A 349 -12.06 15.31 -10.48
CA THR A 349 -12.75 15.09 -9.21
C THR A 349 -11.90 14.21 -8.29
N LEU A 350 -11.62 14.70 -7.08
CA LEU A 350 -10.94 13.92 -6.04
C LEU A 350 -11.94 13.06 -5.27
N VAL A 351 -11.61 11.79 -5.07
CA VAL A 351 -12.29 10.88 -4.14
C VAL A 351 -11.21 10.25 -3.24
N ALA A 352 -11.06 10.75 -2.02
CA ALA A 352 -9.98 10.39 -1.11
C ALA A 352 -10.50 9.55 0.07
N PHE A 353 -9.72 8.56 0.50
CA PHE A 353 -10.07 7.64 1.60
C PHE A 353 -8.99 7.64 2.68
N ALA A 354 -9.39 7.75 3.95
CA ALA A 354 -8.49 7.78 5.11
C ALA A 354 -7.34 8.79 4.92
N GLN A 355 -7.68 9.98 4.43
CA GLN A 355 -6.70 10.94 3.94
C GLN A 355 -5.94 11.62 5.10
N PRO A 356 -4.59 11.55 5.15
CA PRO A 356 -3.80 12.37 6.05
C PRO A 356 -3.84 13.85 5.63
N ILE A 357 -3.37 14.76 6.50
CA ILE A 357 -3.33 16.20 6.22
C ILE A 357 -2.41 16.49 5.02
N PRO A 358 -2.92 17.02 3.89
CA PRO A 358 -2.12 17.26 2.69
C PRO A 358 -1.39 18.62 2.67
N GLY A 359 -1.79 19.58 3.52
CA GLY A 359 -1.22 20.93 3.54
C GLY A 359 -1.75 21.81 4.67
N ASP A 360 -1.35 23.07 4.62
CA ASP A 360 -1.74 24.08 5.60
C ASP A 360 -3.19 24.60 5.40
N PRO A 361 -3.74 25.40 6.33
CA PRO A 361 -5.10 25.91 6.23
C PRO A 361 -5.32 26.80 5.00
N SER A 362 -4.28 27.52 4.56
CA SER A 362 -4.36 28.39 3.37
C SER A 362 -4.43 27.56 2.08
N PHE A 363 -3.69 26.47 2.03
CA PHE A 363 -3.75 25.47 0.98
C PHE A 363 -5.14 24.84 0.91
N ALA A 364 -5.67 24.38 2.06
CA ALA A 364 -6.97 23.71 2.13
C ALA A 364 -8.11 24.66 1.73
N ALA A 365 -8.16 25.86 2.29
CA ALA A 365 -9.19 26.85 1.97
C ALA A 365 -9.22 27.23 0.48
N ASN A 366 -8.06 27.34 -0.17
CA ASN A 366 -8.01 27.63 -1.59
C ASN A 366 -8.34 26.39 -2.44
N PHE A 367 -7.92 25.20 -2.01
CA PHE A 367 -8.29 23.94 -2.66
C PHE A 367 -9.81 23.77 -2.69
N ASP A 368 -10.50 23.97 -1.56
CA ASP A 368 -11.95 23.78 -1.42
C ASP A 368 -12.75 24.74 -2.31
N LYS A 369 -12.24 25.97 -2.44
CA LYS A 369 -12.80 26.97 -3.35
C LYS A 369 -12.71 26.52 -4.81
N LEU A 370 -11.62 25.86 -5.19
CA LEU A 370 -11.33 25.48 -6.58
C LEU A 370 -11.87 24.09 -6.95
N SER A 371 -12.01 23.19 -5.97
CA SER A 371 -12.52 21.83 -6.15
C SER A 371 -13.64 21.51 -5.15
N PRO A 372 -14.78 22.21 -5.22
CA PRO A 372 -15.88 22.05 -4.27
C PRO A 372 -16.56 20.68 -4.35
N SER A 373 -16.31 19.89 -5.40
CA SER A 373 -16.85 18.53 -5.60
C SER A 373 -15.95 17.44 -5.02
N SER A 374 -14.76 17.76 -4.52
CA SER A 374 -13.84 16.78 -3.90
C SER A 374 -14.49 16.10 -2.70
N GLN A 375 -14.33 14.79 -2.58
CA GLN A 375 -14.95 13.98 -1.52
C GLN A 375 -13.90 13.22 -0.73
N HIS A 376 -14.07 13.19 0.59
CA HIS A 376 -13.12 12.62 1.53
C HIS A 376 -13.87 11.73 2.50
N TYR A 377 -13.44 10.49 2.64
CA TYR A 377 -14.10 9.46 3.43
C TYR A 377 -13.15 8.91 4.48
N TRP A 378 -13.63 8.70 5.70
CA TRP A 378 -12.87 7.99 6.73
C TRP A 378 -13.82 7.32 7.72
N VAL A 379 -13.34 6.29 8.41
CA VAL A 379 -14.10 5.58 9.43
C VAL A 379 -13.84 6.22 10.81
N ALA A 380 -14.88 6.34 11.64
CA ALA A 380 -14.70 6.82 13.01
C ALA A 380 -13.71 5.94 13.79
N GLY A 381 -12.85 6.55 14.60
CA GLY A 381 -11.76 5.88 15.30
C GLY A 381 -10.47 5.74 14.48
N ASP A 382 -10.45 6.15 13.22
CA ASP A 382 -9.23 6.17 12.40
C ASP A 382 -8.26 7.21 12.96
N ALA A 383 -7.21 6.76 13.65
CA ALA A 383 -6.23 7.62 14.27
C ALA A 383 -5.43 8.45 13.26
N VAL A 384 -5.28 8.01 12.00
CA VAL A 384 -4.58 8.81 10.97
C VAL A 384 -5.36 10.07 10.65
N VAL A 385 -6.70 9.98 10.68
CA VAL A 385 -7.60 11.11 10.41
C VAL A 385 -8.04 11.82 11.69
N GLU A 386 -8.17 11.12 12.83
CA GLU A 386 -8.76 11.63 14.08
C GLU A 386 -7.75 12.00 15.16
N ALA A 387 -6.49 11.55 15.12
CA ALA A 387 -5.46 12.03 16.07
C ALA A 387 -5.20 13.54 15.94
N THR A 388 -5.76 14.16 14.89
CA THR A 388 -5.83 15.60 14.64
C THR A 388 -7.00 16.29 15.37
N SER A 389 -7.91 15.54 16.03
CA SER A 389 -9.25 16.03 16.44
C SER A 389 -9.66 15.81 17.91
N SER A 390 -8.91 15.06 18.73
CA SER A 390 -9.37 14.65 20.08
C SER A 390 -8.90 15.55 21.25
N THR A 391 -9.76 15.73 22.26
CA THR A 391 -9.64 16.76 23.32
C THR A 391 -8.63 16.42 24.43
N ILE A 392 -8.27 15.15 24.62
CA ILE A 392 -7.24 14.72 25.59
C ILE A 392 -5.81 14.92 25.02
N VAL A 393 -5.70 15.11 23.70
CA VAL A 393 -4.48 15.46 22.96
C VAL A 393 -4.21 16.99 22.97
N GLY A 394 -5.10 17.77 23.60
CA GLY A 394 -5.03 19.24 23.66
C GLY A 394 -3.99 19.83 24.62
N LEU A 395 -3.08 19.05 25.19
CA LEU A 395 -2.00 19.54 26.05
C LEU A 395 -0.68 19.78 25.30
N PHE A 396 -0.51 19.26 24.08
CA PHE A 396 0.74 19.40 23.30
C PHE A 396 0.58 19.56 21.77
N ILE A 397 -0.66 19.69 21.25
CA ILE A 397 -0.95 19.86 19.82
C ILE A 397 -1.75 21.16 19.60
N ASP A 398 -1.30 21.99 18.65
CA ASP A 398 -2.01 23.20 18.21
C ASP A 398 -2.97 22.84 17.07
N LYS A 399 -4.19 23.38 17.10
CA LYS A 399 -5.36 22.87 16.37
C LYS A 399 -5.22 22.96 14.85
N GLY A 400 -5.50 21.87 14.14
CA GLY A 400 -6.01 21.90 12.76
C GLY A 400 -7.54 21.77 12.77
N GLU A 401 -8.26 22.54 11.95
CA GLU A 401 -9.72 22.43 11.80
C GLU A 401 -10.09 21.61 10.56
N HIS A 402 -11.21 20.89 10.63
CA HIS A 402 -11.77 20.16 9.49
C HIS A 402 -12.69 21.10 8.68
N CYS A 403 -12.39 21.37 7.40
CA CYS A 403 -13.28 22.07 6.48
C CYS A 403 -14.03 21.07 5.57
N GLY A 404 -15.36 21.24 5.47
CA GLY A 404 -16.28 20.37 4.70
C GLY A 404 -17.62 20.17 5.41
N ILE A 405 -18.73 19.94 4.67
CA ILE A 405 -20.02 19.59 5.28
C ILE A 405 -19.90 18.20 5.92
N GLN A 406 -19.63 18.17 7.22
CA GLN A 406 -19.59 16.93 8.00
C GLN A 406 -21.01 16.37 8.14
N LYS A 407 -21.31 15.29 7.41
CA LYS A 407 -22.49 14.47 7.70
C LYS A 407 -22.12 13.49 8.80
N LYS A 408 -22.50 13.81 10.05
CA LYS A 408 -22.38 12.92 11.20
C LYS A 408 -23.36 11.76 11.04
N LEU A 409 -22.86 10.56 10.76
CA LEU A 409 -23.64 9.34 10.84
C LEU A 409 -23.68 8.85 12.29
N SER A 410 -24.80 8.25 12.69
CA SER A 410 -25.08 7.88 14.08
C SER A 410 -24.21 6.69 14.54
N PRO A 411 -23.68 6.70 15.77
CA PRO A 411 -23.08 5.51 16.37
C PRO A 411 -24.16 4.47 16.70
N VAL A 412 -23.86 3.19 16.50
CA VAL A 412 -24.74 2.06 16.88
C VAL A 412 -23.97 1.13 17.82
N ALA A 413 -24.67 0.62 18.84
CA ALA A 413 -24.11 -0.09 19.99
C ALA A 413 -23.50 -1.47 19.66
N ASN A 414 -22.60 -1.92 20.56
CA ASN A 414 -21.93 -3.23 20.61
C ASN A 414 -20.62 -3.38 19.80
N CYS A 415 -19.87 -2.31 19.60
CA CYS A 415 -18.43 -2.45 19.38
C CYS A 415 -17.79 -2.83 20.73
N ASN A 416 -17.34 -4.08 20.87
CA ASN A 416 -16.40 -4.42 21.92
C ASN A 416 -15.03 -3.93 21.45
N ASP A 417 -14.52 -2.89 22.10
CA ASP A 417 -13.18 -2.35 21.86
C ASP A 417 -12.12 -3.45 21.93
N ASN A 418 -11.20 -3.42 20.96
CA ASN A 418 -9.80 -3.77 21.15
C ASN A 418 -8.98 -2.76 20.33
N VAL A 419 -8.81 -1.55 20.87
CA VAL A 419 -7.58 -0.80 20.62
C VAL A 419 -6.49 -1.70 21.20
N HIS A 420 -5.53 -2.19 20.41
CA HIS A 420 -4.45 -2.96 21.00
C HIS A 420 -3.77 -2.10 22.09
N GLU A 421 -3.97 -2.55 23.33
CA GLU A 421 -3.49 -1.94 24.55
C GLU A 421 -1.95 -2.04 24.60
N VAL A 422 -1.28 -0.89 24.80
CA VAL A 422 0.18 -0.81 24.93
C VAL A 422 0.52 -0.27 26.33
N SER A 423 1.24 -1.07 27.10
CA SER A 423 1.62 -0.88 28.50
C SER A 423 3.10 -0.48 28.66
N SER A 424 3.43 0.21 29.75
CA SER A 424 4.63 1.05 29.93
C SER A 424 5.51 0.68 31.14
N THR A 425 6.79 1.09 31.15
CA THR A 425 7.49 1.68 32.32
C THR A 425 8.79 2.38 31.91
N THR A 426 9.07 3.52 32.56
CA THR A 426 10.34 4.25 32.61
C THR A 426 11.02 4.01 33.97
N ALA A 427 12.33 3.76 33.96
CA ALA A 427 13.21 4.01 35.11
C ALA A 427 14.49 4.72 34.63
N SER A 428 14.72 5.90 35.21
CA SER A 428 15.90 6.77 35.01
C SER A 428 17.17 6.14 35.60
N PRO A 429 18.39 6.53 35.17
CA PRO A 429 19.59 5.74 35.39
C PRO A 429 20.22 6.08 36.74
N SER A 430 20.30 5.10 37.63
CA SER A 430 21.37 5.09 38.63
C SER A 430 21.64 3.68 39.15
N SER A 431 22.94 3.36 39.18
CA SER A 431 23.58 2.20 39.83
C SER A 431 23.51 0.83 39.15
N GLN A 432 24.71 0.23 39.08
CA GLN A 432 25.06 -1.13 38.70
C GLN A 432 24.20 -2.18 39.42
N HIS A 433 23.86 -3.31 38.77
CA HIS A 433 24.15 -4.70 39.19
C HIS A 433 23.34 -5.75 38.38
N TYR A 434 24.07 -6.74 37.83
CA TYR A 434 23.77 -8.16 37.53
C TYR A 434 22.48 -8.63 36.83
N TRP A 435 22.71 -9.51 35.85
CA TRP A 435 21.78 -10.48 35.28
C TRP A 435 21.18 -11.44 36.33
N VAL A 436 19.86 -11.72 36.27
CA VAL A 436 19.24 -13.01 36.64
C VAL A 436 18.00 -13.26 35.75
N ALA A 437 17.85 -14.52 35.32
CA ALA A 437 16.78 -15.07 34.50
C ALA A 437 15.47 -15.33 35.28
N GLY A 438 14.34 -15.38 34.58
CA GLY A 438 13.09 -16.03 35.02
C GLY A 438 11.85 -15.14 35.05
N ASP A 439 10.82 -15.57 34.31
CA ASP A 439 9.38 -15.30 34.45
C ASP A 439 8.91 -14.02 35.18
N ALA A 440 8.42 -13.06 34.40
CA ALA A 440 7.42 -12.08 34.86
C ALA A 440 6.62 -11.56 33.65
N VAL A 441 5.68 -12.39 33.17
CA VAL A 441 4.54 -11.96 32.36
C VAL A 441 3.41 -11.73 33.37
N VAL A 442 2.93 -10.48 33.50
CA VAL A 442 1.61 -10.01 33.99
C VAL A 442 1.76 -8.59 34.62
N GLU A 443 0.86 -7.68 34.20
CA GLU A 443 0.50 -6.38 34.81
C GLU A 443 1.48 -5.19 34.72
N ALA A 444 1.25 -4.27 33.77
CA ALA A 444 1.50 -2.82 33.94
C ALA A 444 0.81 -1.97 32.84
N THR A 445 -0.52 -1.97 32.81
CA THR A 445 -1.39 -1.14 31.95
C THR A 445 -1.15 0.38 32.11
N SER A 446 -1.29 1.12 30.99
CA SER A 446 -1.49 2.59 30.81
C SER A 446 -0.25 3.49 30.57
N SER A 447 -0.03 3.96 29.32
CA SER A 447 0.14 5.39 28.96
C SER A 447 0.74 5.67 27.54
N THR A 448 -0.02 6.44 26.74
CA THR A 448 0.32 7.61 25.88
C THR A 448 1.66 7.71 25.11
N ILE A 449 1.77 7.09 23.92
CA ILE A 449 2.67 7.55 22.81
C ILE A 449 2.02 7.24 21.45
N VAL A 450 1.03 8.05 21.05
CA VAL A 450 0.63 8.26 19.63
C VAL A 450 0.17 9.71 19.52
N GLY A 451 1.12 10.62 19.73
CA GLY A 451 0.88 12.07 19.75
C GLY A 451 2.21 12.79 19.68
N LEU A 452 3.03 12.43 18.69
CA LEU A 452 4.28 13.12 18.42
C LEU A 452 4.13 13.89 17.10
N PHE A 453 3.83 15.18 17.30
CA PHE A 453 4.02 16.31 16.39
C PHE A 453 3.13 16.36 15.14
N ILE A 454 1.90 16.90 15.25
CA ILE A 454 1.15 17.35 14.07
C ILE A 454 1.02 18.88 14.19
N ASP A 455 1.64 19.62 13.27
CA ASP A 455 1.55 21.08 13.17
C ASP A 455 0.43 21.49 12.19
N LYS A 456 -0.37 22.48 12.60
CA LYS A 456 -1.22 23.47 11.87
C LYS A 456 -1.95 23.14 10.56
N GLY A 457 -2.00 21.92 10.04
CA GLY A 457 -2.66 21.66 8.75
C GLY A 457 -4.16 21.37 8.82
N GLU A 458 -4.80 21.41 7.65
CA GLU A 458 -6.24 21.10 7.49
C GLU A 458 -6.45 20.08 6.37
N HIS A 459 -7.51 19.27 6.50
CA HIS A 459 -8.01 18.44 5.41
C HIS A 459 -8.76 19.33 4.40
N CYS A 460 -8.74 18.95 3.11
CA CYS A 460 -9.50 19.62 2.06
C CYS A 460 -10.72 18.79 1.63
N GLY A 461 -11.69 19.40 0.93
CA GLY A 461 -12.85 18.79 0.30
C GLY A 461 -14.03 18.45 1.23
N ILE A 462 -15.09 17.86 0.67
CA ILE A 462 -16.28 17.46 1.43
C ILE A 462 -15.97 16.22 2.27
N GLN A 463 -15.97 16.41 3.58
CA GLN A 463 -15.64 15.42 4.58
C GLN A 463 -16.86 14.54 4.97
N LYS A 464 -16.77 13.22 4.74
CA LYS A 464 -17.78 12.20 5.05
C LYS A 464 -17.24 11.19 6.07
N LYS A 465 -17.69 11.33 7.32
CA LYS A 465 -17.37 10.41 8.41
C LYS A 465 -18.28 9.18 8.37
N LEU A 466 -17.70 7.99 8.31
CA LEU A 466 -18.37 6.71 8.24
C LEU A 466 -18.43 6.07 9.64
N SER A 467 -19.56 5.44 9.98
CA SER A 467 -19.66 4.68 11.23
C SER A 467 -18.89 3.36 11.12
N PRO A 468 -18.17 2.91 12.16
CA PRO A 468 -17.49 1.62 12.17
C PRO A 468 -18.45 0.47 11.87
N VAL A 469 -17.96 -0.59 11.23
CA VAL A 469 -18.74 -1.80 11.02
C VAL A 469 -18.70 -2.65 12.29
N ALA A 470 -19.87 -3.01 12.82
CA ALA A 470 -19.96 -3.83 14.03
C ALA A 470 -19.19 -5.14 13.84
N ASN A 471 -18.48 -5.63 14.86
CA ASN A 471 -17.66 -6.84 14.81
C ASN A 471 -16.51 -6.84 13.78
N CYS A 472 -16.15 -5.68 13.19
CA CYS A 472 -14.89 -5.58 12.46
C CYS A 472 -13.74 -5.59 13.48
N ASN A 473 -12.95 -6.65 13.47
CA ASN A 473 -11.76 -6.79 14.33
C ASN A 473 -10.48 -6.24 13.66
N ASP A 474 -10.62 -5.56 12.51
CA ASP A 474 -9.51 -4.97 11.78
C ASP A 474 -9.29 -3.51 12.17
N ASN A 475 -8.11 -2.98 11.85
CA ASN A 475 -7.87 -1.55 12.01
C ASN A 475 -8.84 -0.77 11.11
N VAL A 476 -9.54 0.21 11.69
CA VAL A 476 -10.53 1.04 10.97
C VAL A 476 -9.90 1.89 9.87
N HIS A 477 -8.57 2.11 9.93
CA HIS A 477 -7.78 2.73 8.88
C HIS A 477 -7.60 1.83 7.65
N GLU A 478 -7.81 0.51 7.74
CA GLU A 478 -7.59 -0.37 6.61
C GLU A 478 -8.60 -0.11 5.48
N VAL A 479 -8.15 -0.29 4.24
CA VAL A 479 -8.98 -0.06 3.04
C VAL A 479 -10.25 -0.90 3.07
N SER A 480 -10.15 -2.10 3.66
CA SER A 480 -11.23 -3.05 3.81
C SER A 480 -12.32 -2.53 4.75
N SER A 481 -11.95 -2.04 5.94
CA SER A 481 -12.83 -1.35 6.89
C SER A 481 -13.51 -0.12 6.27
N THR A 482 -12.75 0.65 5.49
CA THR A 482 -13.25 1.81 4.75
C THR A 482 -14.24 1.41 3.65
N THR A 483 -14.13 0.20 3.09
CA THR A 483 -15.01 -0.31 2.01
C THR A 483 -16.33 -0.85 2.54
N ALA A 484 -16.31 -1.58 3.65
CA ALA A 484 -17.53 -2.17 4.19
C ALA A 484 -18.53 -1.13 4.72
N SER A 485 -18.02 0.03 5.16
CA SER A 485 -18.86 1.11 5.67
C SER A 485 -19.82 1.70 4.60
N PRO A 486 -19.38 2.15 3.41
CA PRO A 486 -20.27 2.63 2.36
C PRO A 486 -21.14 1.51 1.77
N VAL A 487 -20.68 0.25 1.74
CA VAL A 487 -21.50 -0.89 1.31
C VAL A 487 -22.68 -1.13 2.26
N ARG A 488 -22.46 -1.02 3.59
CA ARG A 488 -23.52 -1.08 4.61
C ARG A 488 -24.51 0.08 4.45
N ASP A 489 -24.01 1.27 4.14
CA ASP A 489 -24.82 2.50 4.08
C ASP A 489 -25.55 2.69 2.75
N LEU A 490 -25.47 1.71 1.84
CA LEU A 490 -26.32 1.65 0.64
C LEU A 490 -27.80 1.68 1.01
N SER A 491 -28.60 2.29 0.14
CA SER A 491 -30.04 2.44 0.37
C SER A 491 -30.72 1.06 0.47
N SER A 492 -31.84 0.97 1.20
CA SER A 492 -32.61 -0.28 1.29
C SER A 492 -33.16 -0.76 -0.06
N VAL A 493 -33.23 0.13 -1.06
CA VAL A 493 -33.60 -0.19 -2.44
C VAL A 493 -32.47 -0.95 -3.17
N ASP A 494 -31.23 -0.79 -2.69
CA ASP A 494 -30.02 -1.45 -3.20
C ASP A 494 -29.60 -2.64 -2.31
N ALA A 495 -30.50 -3.16 -1.47
CA ALA A 495 -30.20 -4.30 -0.60
C ALA A 495 -29.60 -5.52 -1.33
N PRO A 496 -30.04 -5.90 -2.55
CA PRO A 496 -29.39 -6.98 -3.31
C PRO A 496 -27.94 -6.65 -3.70
N LEU A 497 -27.67 -5.39 -4.08
CA LEU A 497 -26.32 -4.93 -4.42
C LEU A 497 -25.43 -4.89 -3.18
N SER A 498 -25.94 -4.36 -2.06
CA SER A 498 -25.24 -4.37 -0.77
C SER A 498 -24.90 -5.79 -0.32
N GLN A 499 -25.84 -6.73 -0.47
CA GLN A 499 -25.59 -8.14 -0.17
C GLN A 499 -24.54 -8.76 -1.12
N GLN A 500 -24.60 -8.45 -2.41
CA GLN A 500 -23.61 -8.93 -3.38
C GLN A 500 -22.21 -8.39 -3.05
N LEU A 501 -22.08 -7.07 -2.90
CA LEU A 501 -20.80 -6.43 -2.58
C LEU A 501 -20.26 -6.89 -1.22
N GLY A 502 -21.14 -7.06 -0.22
CA GLY A 502 -20.77 -7.60 1.09
C GLY A 502 -20.28 -9.04 1.08
N GLN A 503 -20.56 -9.82 0.02
CA GLN A 503 -20.03 -11.18 -0.15
C GLN A 503 -18.65 -11.20 -0.82
N GLU A 504 -18.26 -10.15 -1.53
CA GLU A 504 -16.97 -10.04 -2.23
C GLU A 504 -15.88 -9.53 -1.28
N ASN A 505 -15.53 -10.33 -0.26
CA ASN A 505 -14.43 -9.99 0.65
C ASN A 505 -13.08 -9.97 -0.09
N SER A 506 -12.52 -8.78 -0.21
CA SER A 506 -11.31 -8.48 -1.01
C SER A 506 -10.01 -8.46 -0.19
N TRP A 507 -10.09 -8.60 1.13
CA TRP A 507 -8.97 -8.41 2.04
C TRP A 507 -9.10 -9.31 3.27
N ALA A 508 -7.99 -9.88 3.74
CA ALA A 508 -7.97 -10.72 4.94
C ALA A 508 -6.57 -10.88 5.54
N TYR A 509 -6.51 -10.93 6.87
CA TYR A 509 -5.29 -11.30 7.61
C TYR A 509 -5.40 -12.72 8.18
N TYR A 510 -4.27 -13.43 8.22
CA TYR A 510 -4.17 -14.82 8.71
C TYR A 510 -2.90 -14.98 9.54
N SER A 511 -2.96 -15.73 10.64
CA SER A 511 -1.75 -15.98 11.45
C SER A 511 -0.78 -16.98 10.85
N SER A 512 -1.23 -17.80 9.90
CA SER A 512 -0.43 -18.88 9.33
C SER A 512 -0.85 -19.16 7.89
N VAL A 513 0.06 -19.78 7.11
CA VAL A 513 -0.25 -20.22 5.74
C VAL A 513 -1.39 -21.24 5.75
N LEU A 514 -1.40 -22.15 6.73
CA LEU A 514 -2.45 -23.17 6.83
C LEU A 514 -3.83 -22.53 7.03
N LYS A 515 -3.95 -21.53 7.92
CA LYS A 515 -5.21 -20.81 8.10
C LYS A 515 -5.62 -20.01 6.87
N MET A 516 -4.66 -19.43 6.15
CA MET A 516 -4.90 -18.78 4.87
C MET A 516 -5.53 -19.75 3.86
N LEU A 517 -4.94 -20.93 3.70
CA LEU A 517 -5.44 -21.96 2.77
C LEU A 517 -6.77 -22.56 3.21
N ALA A 518 -7.02 -22.63 4.51
CA ALA A 518 -8.29 -23.09 5.07
C ALA A 518 -9.42 -22.04 4.99
N GLY A 519 -9.11 -20.79 4.58
CA GLY A 519 -10.08 -19.69 4.60
C GLY A 519 -10.51 -19.33 6.03
N GLN A 520 -9.56 -19.31 6.97
CA GLN A 520 -9.77 -19.02 8.39
C GLN A 520 -9.05 -17.71 8.77
N PRO A 521 -9.55 -16.55 8.32
CA PRO A 521 -8.94 -15.26 8.64
C PRO A 521 -9.06 -14.91 10.12
N GLU A 522 -8.10 -14.14 10.63
CA GLU A 522 -8.14 -13.55 11.98
C GLU A 522 -9.07 -12.33 12.04
N SER A 523 -9.03 -11.49 11.00
CA SER A 523 -9.95 -10.37 10.81
C SER A 523 -10.66 -10.52 9.46
N TYR A 524 -11.99 -10.35 9.47
CA TYR A 524 -12.81 -10.18 8.28
C TYR A 524 -13.93 -9.20 8.56
N VAL A 525 -14.39 -8.55 7.50
CA VAL A 525 -14.83 -7.15 7.59
C VAL A 525 -16.36 -7.02 7.66
N TYR A 526 -17.10 -8.01 7.16
CA TYR A 526 -18.56 -7.92 7.07
C TYR A 526 -19.27 -9.00 7.91
N PRO A 527 -20.03 -8.63 8.95
CA PRO A 527 -20.83 -9.56 9.74
C PRO A 527 -21.83 -10.33 8.87
N GLY A 528 -21.76 -11.66 8.92
CA GLY A 528 -22.63 -12.53 8.13
C GLY A 528 -22.16 -12.77 6.69
N ALA A 529 -21.08 -12.12 6.23
CA ALA A 529 -20.41 -12.54 5.01
C ALA A 529 -19.65 -13.85 5.24
N PRO A 530 -19.55 -14.73 4.22
CA PRO A 530 -18.68 -15.88 4.31
C PRO A 530 -17.23 -15.41 4.51
N ALA A 531 -16.49 -16.16 5.33
CA ALA A 531 -15.06 -15.91 5.52
C ALA A 531 -14.34 -15.85 4.15
N PRO A 532 -13.52 -14.82 3.87
CA PRO A 532 -12.79 -14.72 2.63
C PRO A 532 -11.98 -15.98 2.34
N ARG A 533 -12.08 -16.45 1.10
CA ARG A 533 -11.25 -17.53 0.53
C ARG A 533 -10.47 -16.96 -0.65
N ILE A 534 -9.47 -16.14 -0.33
CA ILE A 534 -8.69 -15.39 -1.33
C ILE A 534 -7.61 -16.29 -1.93
N ILE A 535 -6.78 -16.90 -1.07
CA ILE A 535 -5.81 -17.92 -1.47
C ILE A 535 -6.36 -19.28 -1.09
N THR A 536 -6.45 -20.18 -2.06
CA THR A 536 -7.02 -21.53 -1.89
C THR A 536 -6.07 -22.56 -2.48
N GLU A 537 -6.29 -23.85 -2.18
CA GLU A 537 -5.50 -24.92 -2.80
C GLU A 537 -5.58 -24.86 -4.34
N GLU A 538 -6.75 -24.54 -4.89
CA GLU A 538 -6.98 -24.49 -6.34
C GLU A 538 -6.20 -23.37 -7.03
N ASN A 539 -6.02 -22.23 -6.37
CA ASN A 539 -5.36 -21.06 -6.98
C ASN A 539 -3.91 -20.85 -6.52
N LEU A 540 -3.47 -21.43 -5.41
CA LEU A 540 -2.15 -21.19 -4.82
C LEU A 540 -1.02 -21.49 -5.82
N LYS A 541 -1.09 -22.62 -6.51
CA LYS A 541 -0.05 -22.99 -7.49
C LYS A 541 0.07 -21.96 -8.61
N ARG A 542 -1.06 -21.45 -9.12
CA ARG A 542 -1.10 -20.38 -10.13
C ARG A 542 -0.51 -19.08 -9.59
N VAL A 543 -0.84 -18.71 -8.35
CA VAL A 543 -0.31 -17.52 -7.68
C VAL A 543 1.21 -17.62 -7.52
N LEU A 544 1.73 -18.75 -7.03
CA LEU A 544 3.17 -18.98 -6.88
C LEU A 544 3.90 -18.98 -8.23
N GLN A 545 3.28 -19.53 -9.28
CA GLN A 545 3.81 -19.50 -10.64
C GLN A 545 3.87 -18.07 -11.20
N ASN A 546 2.83 -17.27 -10.95
CA ASN A 546 2.78 -15.88 -11.37
C ASN A 546 3.93 -15.05 -10.76
N TYR A 547 4.31 -15.34 -9.51
CA TYR A 547 5.45 -14.71 -8.84
C TYR A 547 6.81 -15.28 -9.19
N ASN A 548 6.86 -16.34 -10.01
CA ASN A 548 8.10 -17.08 -10.20
C ASN A 548 8.79 -17.42 -8.85
N PHE A 549 7.98 -17.76 -7.85
CA PHE A 549 8.37 -17.70 -6.44
C PHE A 549 9.64 -18.50 -6.12
N GLY A 550 9.68 -19.77 -6.50
CA GLY A 550 10.76 -20.68 -6.20
C GLY A 550 12.11 -20.23 -6.74
N PRO A 551 12.24 -19.94 -8.05
CA PRO A 551 13.47 -19.39 -8.62
C PRO A 551 13.92 -18.04 -8.04
N GLU A 552 12.99 -17.14 -7.71
CA GLU A 552 13.36 -15.84 -7.10
C GLU A 552 13.81 -16.03 -5.65
N PHE A 553 13.09 -16.84 -4.88
CA PHE A 553 13.39 -17.12 -3.48
C PHE A 553 14.73 -17.85 -3.30
N ASP A 554 15.03 -18.87 -4.12
CA ASP A 554 16.28 -19.63 -3.98
C ASP A 554 17.52 -18.77 -4.29
N ARG A 555 17.42 -17.82 -5.23
CA ARG A 555 18.47 -16.85 -5.52
C ARG A 555 18.64 -15.88 -4.37
N TRP A 556 17.55 -15.38 -3.80
CA TRP A 556 17.62 -14.48 -2.65
C TRP A 556 18.25 -15.18 -1.43
N LEU A 557 17.88 -16.44 -1.14
CA LEU A 557 18.49 -17.21 -0.05
C LEU A 557 20.02 -17.28 -0.20
N GLU A 558 20.50 -17.60 -1.40
CA GLU A 558 21.93 -17.74 -1.68
C GLU A 558 22.67 -16.38 -1.66
N GLN A 559 22.10 -15.37 -2.32
CA GLN A 559 22.77 -14.10 -2.59
C GLN A 559 22.58 -13.06 -1.49
N VAL A 560 21.61 -13.25 -0.60
CA VAL A 560 21.28 -12.32 0.48
C VAL A 560 21.39 -13.00 1.83
N TYR A 561 20.52 -13.98 2.11
CA TYR A 561 20.40 -14.55 3.45
C TYR A 561 21.65 -15.31 3.91
N ALA A 562 22.24 -16.15 3.04
CA ALA A 562 23.47 -16.88 3.34
C ALA A 562 24.65 -15.94 3.63
N ARG A 563 24.74 -14.80 2.94
CA ARG A 563 25.77 -13.76 3.20
C ARG A 563 25.53 -13.07 4.55
N MET A 564 24.28 -12.80 4.90
CA MET A 564 23.92 -12.23 6.20
C MET A 564 24.35 -13.13 7.36
N ILE A 565 24.18 -14.45 7.25
CA ILE A 565 24.52 -15.40 8.32
C ILE A 565 26.00 -15.33 8.72
N VAL A 566 26.92 -15.21 7.77
CA VAL A 566 28.36 -15.22 8.05
C VAL A 566 28.93 -13.87 8.43
N ASP A 567 28.13 -12.79 8.33
CA ASP A 567 28.55 -11.50 8.84
C ASP A 567 28.47 -11.52 10.37
N LYS A 568 29.64 -11.49 11.01
CA LYS A 568 29.79 -11.56 12.48
C LYS A 568 28.99 -10.48 13.22
N SER A 569 28.76 -9.32 12.59
CA SER A 569 27.95 -8.24 13.19
C SER A 569 26.46 -8.60 13.30
N SER A 570 26.00 -9.63 12.59
CA SER A 570 24.61 -10.09 12.59
C SER A 570 24.22 -10.90 13.84
N TYR A 571 25.15 -11.27 14.73
CA TYR A 571 24.83 -12.12 15.88
C TYR A 571 25.35 -11.53 17.19
N ILE A 572 24.51 -11.58 18.23
CA ILE A 572 24.86 -11.12 19.57
C ILE A 572 25.68 -12.21 20.26
N GLY A 573 26.80 -11.82 20.87
CA GLY A 573 27.67 -12.72 21.64
C GLY A 573 28.59 -13.59 20.78
N PRO A 574 29.50 -14.35 21.41
CA PRO A 574 30.43 -15.21 20.70
C PRO A 574 29.69 -16.44 20.14
N LYS A 575 29.16 -16.34 18.92
CA LYS A 575 28.91 -17.53 18.11
C LYS A 575 30.24 -17.93 17.46
N PHE A 576 30.62 -19.20 17.60
CA PHE A 576 31.80 -19.71 16.91
C PHE A 576 31.60 -19.57 15.40
N GLN A 577 32.63 -19.13 14.67
CA GLN A 577 32.58 -18.98 13.21
C GLN A 577 32.15 -20.31 12.54
N SER A 578 32.59 -21.45 13.09
CA SER A 578 32.19 -22.78 12.62
C SER A 578 30.68 -22.98 12.61
N THR A 579 29.97 -22.50 13.64
CA THR A 579 28.50 -22.57 13.71
C THR A 579 27.83 -21.70 12.66
N LEU A 580 28.38 -20.51 12.37
CA LEU A 580 27.85 -19.63 11.33
C LEU A 580 28.10 -20.21 9.92
N ASP A 581 29.27 -20.82 9.71
CA ASP A 581 29.62 -21.48 8.45
C ASP A 581 28.73 -22.72 8.21
N GLU A 582 28.47 -23.51 9.24
CA GLU A 582 27.51 -24.63 9.19
C GLU A 582 26.10 -24.16 8.83
N ARG A 583 25.60 -23.08 9.46
CA ARG A 583 24.30 -22.49 9.11
C ARG A 583 24.26 -21.98 7.67
N ARG A 584 25.32 -21.32 7.22
CA ARG A 584 25.42 -20.85 5.83
C ARG A 584 25.35 -22.02 4.85
N ASN A 585 26.12 -23.07 5.10
CA ASN A 585 26.15 -24.26 4.25
C ASN A 585 24.77 -24.93 4.20
N LEU A 586 24.07 -25.02 5.34
CA LEU A 586 22.70 -25.52 5.39
C LEU A 586 21.76 -24.71 4.48
N VAL A 587 21.80 -23.37 4.55
CA VAL A 587 20.97 -22.51 3.68
C VAL A 587 21.32 -22.69 2.20
N ILE A 588 22.61 -22.75 1.87
CA ILE A 588 23.06 -22.98 0.49
C ILE A 588 22.56 -24.34 -0.02
N ASP A 589 22.66 -25.38 0.80
CA ASP A 589 22.18 -26.72 0.47
C ASP A 589 20.66 -26.73 0.24
N ILE A 590 19.89 -26.01 1.06
CA ILE A 590 18.44 -25.83 0.85
C ILE A 590 18.18 -25.13 -0.48
N ALA A 591 18.85 -24.01 -0.76
CA ALA A 591 18.68 -23.29 -2.03
C ALA A 591 19.01 -24.18 -3.24
N GLN A 592 20.07 -24.99 -3.18
CA GLN A 592 20.43 -25.95 -4.22
C GLN A 592 19.36 -27.04 -4.40
N ARG A 593 18.82 -27.59 -3.31
CA ARG A 593 17.72 -28.56 -3.36
C ARG A 593 16.44 -27.95 -3.91
N MET A 594 16.16 -26.68 -3.62
CA MET A 594 15.04 -25.94 -4.21
C MET A 594 15.21 -25.81 -5.74
N ARG A 595 16.43 -25.63 -6.25
CA ARG A 595 16.72 -25.57 -7.70
C ARG A 595 16.62 -26.91 -8.42
N THR A 596 16.88 -28.00 -7.69
CA THR A 596 16.84 -29.34 -8.26
C THR A 596 15.45 -29.61 -8.80
N ALA A 597 15.38 -30.08 -10.05
CA ALA A 597 14.11 -30.41 -10.69
C ALA A 597 13.32 -31.42 -9.83
N SER A 598 11.99 -31.39 -9.92
CA SER A 598 11.16 -32.43 -9.30
C SER A 598 11.66 -33.79 -9.77
N SER A 599 11.73 -34.73 -8.83
CA SER A 599 12.06 -36.12 -9.13
C SER A 599 11.01 -36.79 -10.02
N GLY A 600 9.83 -36.16 -10.19
CA GLY A 600 8.65 -36.77 -10.78
C GLY A 600 7.96 -37.76 -9.84
N ASP A 601 8.55 -38.00 -8.67
CA ASP A 601 8.05 -38.88 -7.62
C ASP A 601 7.63 -38.02 -6.42
N ASN A 602 6.32 -37.88 -6.24
CA ASN A 602 5.75 -37.14 -5.12
C ASN A 602 6.22 -37.67 -3.76
N ALA A 603 6.45 -38.98 -3.61
CA ALA A 603 6.90 -39.55 -2.34
C ALA A 603 8.34 -39.12 -2.02
N ALA A 604 9.23 -39.18 -3.03
CA ALA A 604 10.61 -38.73 -2.88
C ALA A 604 10.70 -37.22 -2.61
N ASP A 605 9.89 -36.41 -3.32
CA ASP A 605 9.85 -34.97 -3.10
C ASP A 605 9.32 -34.62 -1.69
N LEU A 606 8.34 -35.37 -1.18
CA LEU A 606 7.77 -35.20 0.15
C LEU A 606 8.72 -35.65 1.27
N ASP A 607 9.38 -36.79 1.12
CA ASP A 607 10.39 -37.26 2.08
C ASP A 607 11.62 -36.34 2.10
N GLY A 608 11.96 -35.73 0.95
CA GLY A 608 12.95 -34.66 0.86
C GLY A 608 12.61 -33.45 1.75
N LEU A 609 11.36 -32.98 1.72
CA LEU A 609 10.90 -31.89 2.59
C LEU A 609 10.95 -32.27 4.07
N VAL A 610 10.60 -33.50 4.44
CA VAL A 610 10.69 -33.96 5.84
C VAL A 610 12.13 -33.94 6.33
N LYS A 611 13.06 -34.48 5.53
CA LYS A 611 14.49 -34.47 5.82
C LYS A 611 15.05 -33.05 5.91
N GLU A 612 14.57 -32.13 5.07
CA GLU A 612 14.93 -30.70 5.17
C GLU A 612 14.48 -30.13 6.51
N SER A 613 13.27 -30.43 6.99
CA SER A 613 12.83 -29.99 8.32
C SER A 613 13.74 -30.51 9.43
N GLU A 614 14.10 -31.79 9.39
CA GLU A 614 14.98 -32.42 10.39
C GLU A 614 16.37 -31.77 10.41
N LEU A 615 16.90 -31.37 9.25
CA LEU A 615 18.19 -30.69 9.14
C LEU A 615 18.17 -29.28 9.71
N ILE A 616 17.05 -28.57 9.56
CA ILE A 616 16.88 -27.20 10.06
C ILE A 616 16.57 -27.24 11.58
N ASP A 617 15.80 -28.21 12.05
CA ASP A 617 15.44 -28.40 13.47
C ASP A 617 16.58 -29.00 14.31
N GLY A 618 17.24 -30.04 13.80
CA GLY A 618 18.13 -30.92 14.55
C GLY A 618 19.54 -30.41 14.82
N ASN A 619 19.96 -29.27 14.24
CA ASN A 619 21.34 -28.79 14.40
C ASN A 619 21.50 -27.66 15.42
N LEU A 620 20.55 -26.71 15.53
CA LEU A 620 20.78 -25.47 16.30
C LEU A 620 19.53 -24.81 16.91
N GLY A 621 18.36 -25.47 16.83
CA GLY A 621 17.06 -24.91 17.20
C GLY A 621 16.53 -23.91 16.16
N LEU A 622 15.30 -24.12 15.69
CA LEU A 622 14.65 -23.27 14.70
C LEU A 622 14.42 -21.86 15.25
N THR A 623 15.05 -20.85 14.65
CA THR A 623 14.56 -19.47 14.82
C THR A 623 13.30 -19.27 13.95
N ASN A 624 12.48 -18.26 14.26
CA ASN A 624 11.35 -17.85 13.41
C ASN A 624 11.78 -17.61 11.95
N GLU A 625 13.04 -17.23 11.73
CA GLU A 625 13.64 -17.05 10.40
C GLU A 625 13.79 -18.38 9.65
N GLU A 626 14.31 -19.40 10.32
CA GLU A 626 14.55 -20.72 9.74
C GLU A 626 13.23 -21.47 9.47
N GLN A 627 12.23 -21.31 10.34
CA GLN A 627 10.87 -21.79 10.08
C GLN A 627 10.26 -21.14 8.83
N TRP A 628 10.54 -19.86 8.60
CA TRP A 628 10.02 -19.15 7.44
C TRP A 628 10.72 -19.60 6.15
N ILE A 629 12.03 -19.84 6.20
CA ILE A 629 12.76 -20.45 5.08
C ILE A 629 12.18 -21.82 4.75
N TYR A 630 11.86 -22.62 5.76
CA TYR A 630 11.26 -23.93 5.55
C TYR A 630 9.85 -23.82 4.94
N CYS A 631 9.01 -22.90 5.44
CA CYS A 631 7.71 -22.59 4.85
C CYS A 631 7.84 -22.21 3.37
N ALA A 632 8.82 -21.39 3.02
CA ALA A 632 9.09 -21.00 1.65
C ALA A 632 9.64 -22.17 0.80
N ALA A 633 10.46 -23.06 1.36
CA ALA A 633 10.88 -24.28 0.67
C ALA A 633 9.68 -25.18 0.32
N ILE A 634 8.72 -25.32 1.23
CA ILE A 634 7.45 -26.04 1.00
C ILE A 634 6.67 -25.40 -0.15
N LEU A 635 6.47 -24.07 -0.13
CA LEU A 635 5.76 -23.35 -1.19
C LEU A 635 6.46 -23.47 -2.55
N SER A 636 7.78 -23.39 -2.57
CA SER A 636 8.58 -23.59 -3.80
C SER A 636 8.42 -25.01 -4.34
N ARG A 637 8.40 -26.02 -3.48
CA ARG A 637 8.15 -27.41 -3.89
C ARG A 637 6.74 -27.58 -4.44
N LEU A 638 5.73 -26.98 -3.81
CA LEU A 638 4.35 -26.99 -4.31
C LEU A 638 4.25 -26.35 -5.71
N GLN A 639 4.96 -25.25 -5.95
CA GLN A 639 5.00 -24.60 -7.26
C GLN A 639 5.59 -25.52 -8.35
N LYS A 640 6.65 -26.27 -8.01
CA LYS A 640 7.50 -27.03 -8.95
C LYS A 640 7.07 -28.48 -9.16
N THR A 641 6.19 -29.02 -8.32
CA THR A 641 5.80 -30.45 -8.33
C THR A 641 4.30 -30.63 -8.56
N ASN A 642 3.85 -31.89 -8.62
CA ASN A 642 2.42 -32.23 -8.62
C ASN A 642 1.89 -32.57 -7.22
N LEU A 643 2.63 -32.20 -6.17
CA LEU A 643 2.15 -32.34 -4.80
C LEU A 643 0.85 -31.53 -4.62
N THR A 644 -0.10 -32.15 -3.96
CA THR A 644 -1.32 -31.53 -3.45
C THR A 644 -1.10 -31.02 -2.02
N LEU A 645 -1.95 -30.11 -1.57
CA LEU A 645 -1.89 -29.67 -0.18
C LEU A 645 -2.21 -30.83 0.77
N SER A 646 -3.13 -31.71 0.38
CA SER A 646 -3.46 -32.92 1.15
C SER A 646 -2.25 -33.84 1.35
N GLU A 647 -1.42 -34.05 0.32
CA GLU A 647 -0.19 -34.85 0.44
C GLU A 647 0.82 -34.18 1.38
N LEU A 648 1.03 -32.86 1.24
CA LEU A 648 1.91 -32.10 2.13
C LEU A 648 1.47 -32.19 3.60
N LEU A 649 0.18 -31.96 3.85
CA LEU A 649 -0.39 -31.97 5.20
C LEU A 649 -0.50 -33.37 5.83
N SER A 650 -0.28 -34.44 5.05
CA SER A 650 -0.18 -35.81 5.57
C SER A 650 1.06 -36.01 6.44
N LYS A 651 2.10 -35.19 6.25
CA LYS A 651 3.32 -35.20 7.08
C LYS A 651 3.14 -34.21 8.25
N PRO A 652 3.16 -34.68 9.51
CA PRO A 652 2.92 -33.82 10.67
C PRO A 652 3.87 -32.62 10.75
N VAL A 653 5.15 -32.81 10.41
CA VAL A 653 6.17 -31.75 10.48
C VAL A 653 5.88 -30.59 9.50
N ILE A 654 5.42 -30.90 8.29
CA ILE A 654 5.03 -29.91 7.28
C ILE A 654 3.79 -29.16 7.76
N ARG A 655 2.79 -29.88 8.28
CA ARG A 655 1.59 -29.27 8.85
C ARG A 655 1.93 -28.31 9.98
N THR A 656 2.78 -28.72 10.92
CA THR A 656 3.22 -27.88 12.04
C THR A 656 3.92 -26.61 11.54
N CYS A 657 4.79 -26.72 10.52
CA CYS A 657 5.45 -25.54 9.95
C CYS A 657 4.47 -24.59 9.24
N LEU A 658 3.50 -25.11 8.49
CA LEU A 658 2.52 -24.25 7.82
C LEU A 658 1.52 -23.60 8.79
N ASP A 659 1.35 -24.17 9.99
CA ASP A 659 0.45 -23.66 11.03
C ASP A 659 1.16 -22.81 12.09
N SER A 660 2.50 -22.79 12.11
CA SER A 660 3.25 -22.05 13.12
C SER A 660 2.96 -20.55 13.01
N LYS A 661 2.51 -19.97 14.13
CA LYS A 661 2.63 -18.54 14.34
C LYS A 661 4.10 -18.23 14.58
N PHE A 662 4.59 -17.20 13.93
CA PHE A 662 5.99 -16.80 14.03
C PHE A 662 6.13 -15.64 15.02
N ASP A 663 5.46 -15.77 16.16
CA ASP A 663 5.33 -14.73 17.17
C ASP A 663 6.52 -14.84 18.14
N GLU A 664 7.48 -13.92 18.05
CA GLU A 664 8.36 -13.51 19.17
C GLU A 664 8.49 -11.98 19.20
#